data_AF-A0A0F6W6Y6-F1
#
_entry.id   AF-A0A0F6W6Y6-F1
#
_cell.length_a   1.000
_cell.length_b   1.000
_cell.length_c   1.000
_cell.angle_alpha   90.00
_cell.angle_beta   90.00
_cell.angle_gamma   90.00
#
_symmetry.space_group_name_H-M   'P 1'
#
loop_
_entity.id
_entity.type
_entity.pdbx_description
1 polymer ?
#
loop_
_entity_poly.entity_id
_entity_poly.type
_entity_poly.pdbx_seq_one_letter_code
_entity_poly.pdbx_strand_id
1 'polypeptide(L)'
;MGAFFTNVQVRSRDLDAIARAIRTEARQRGMDELDASSAASPDRSVLVLPPDGGGWIAIYDESTEGQDGNVLGALAVATSRAAGDYAITVTIHDSDVLFLELYRDGARIDRVDSNPGYFGGRGTKPTGDPAAWKELGDPDALREAWRAEDLFAERTLRRTAELIGCDVRRASTGYRYTVKDGDELPAGTIALRFRSRARPSWEQASRDPPALVAESYVEGDVPLAVGDELRVSLGARSAGRASRGLGARCWGSAIEQGLVVVERFEVLVGDPLRGAKHVVVTPELSRAHDGSELLVADLREQAIPAGSAQPFEGFRPGMDVMKALQAAQRSKVHVNVVGRVVAPGKGELGIGLVPLESASAAAGTIARLAIDAPLPRPLRMRETSHGATSHLLRPLQGRTHHGVLVAIDAPRGDVAAIAGGLLDDAREALGARGEVHTAIHFAEAQRRPKTHSGTVASTLRGPRWYELVRQMTSEQIVSLTVVATERPMDEVARRGGAGDLGIAVGTSILRDREEERVPTIAAWVDAAIAPAVRERWSARIDDAMRARGVQASMSWSGAPIGIEHTPYENACGIAHGVGTLRTWITRWVRVPGNDRLWLSRALAARVDRGALADVADVHELGDTIRIELRDPADLPRLERAIEDLLPTPEESQRAAAAHRRAR
;
A
#
# COMPACT_ATOMS: atom_id res chain seq x y z
N MET A 1 -1.78 -2.12 -7.73
CA MET A 1 -0.47 -2.80 -7.87
C MET A 1 -0.05 -2.57 -9.30
N GLY A 2 1.12 -1.99 -9.53
CA GLY A 2 1.66 -1.82 -10.87
C GLY A 2 2.12 -3.14 -11.47
N ALA A 3 2.58 -3.08 -12.72
CA ALA A 3 3.10 -4.22 -13.44
C ALA A 3 4.57 -4.47 -13.09
N PHE A 4 4.95 -5.74 -13.05
CA PHE A 4 6.33 -6.17 -12.85
C PHE A 4 6.67 -7.25 -13.86
N PHE A 5 7.36 -6.89 -14.94
CA PHE A 5 7.77 -7.87 -15.94
C PHE A 5 9.12 -7.55 -16.54
N THR A 6 9.71 -8.58 -17.13
CA THR A 6 10.93 -8.50 -17.93
C THR A 6 10.79 -9.32 -19.20
N ASN A 7 11.42 -8.89 -20.28
CA ASN A 7 11.61 -9.71 -21.47
C ASN A 7 12.85 -9.27 -22.26
N VAL A 8 13.20 -10.06 -23.26
CA VAL A 8 14.22 -9.69 -24.26
C VAL A 8 13.58 -9.74 -25.64
N GLN A 9 13.75 -8.69 -26.42
CA GLN A 9 13.37 -8.63 -27.84
C GLN A 9 14.63 -8.73 -28.68
N VAL A 10 14.73 -9.75 -29.55
CA VAL A 10 15.93 -10.03 -30.35
C VAL A 10 15.60 -9.92 -31.83
N ARG A 11 16.38 -9.12 -32.57
CA ARG A 11 16.21 -8.95 -34.02
C ARG A 11 16.79 -10.16 -34.73
N SER A 12 15.96 -11.09 -35.17
CA SER A 12 16.40 -12.30 -35.88
C SER A 12 15.23 -13.02 -36.53
N ARG A 13 15.53 -13.85 -37.53
CA ARG A 13 14.59 -14.83 -38.12
C ARG A 13 14.96 -16.27 -37.79
N ASP A 14 16.14 -16.51 -37.22
CA ASP A 14 16.63 -17.85 -36.88
C ASP A 14 16.28 -18.18 -35.42
N LEU A 15 15.06 -18.67 -35.23
CA LEU A 15 14.53 -19.05 -33.92
C LEU A 15 15.37 -20.16 -33.26
N ASP A 16 15.91 -21.09 -34.05
CA ASP A 16 16.70 -22.21 -33.54
C ASP A 16 18.08 -21.76 -33.07
N ALA A 17 18.72 -20.79 -33.73
CA ALA A 17 19.97 -20.20 -33.26
C ALA A 17 19.79 -19.54 -31.89
N ILE A 18 18.70 -18.79 -31.70
CA ILE A 18 18.36 -18.18 -30.41
C ILE A 18 18.14 -19.26 -29.35
N ALA A 19 17.34 -20.28 -29.63
CA ALA A 19 17.10 -21.37 -28.68
C ALA A 19 18.39 -22.13 -28.33
N ARG A 20 19.29 -22.38 -29.30
CA ARG A 20 20.61 -22.99 -29.05
C ARG A 20 21.51 -22.12 -28.16
N ALA A 21 21.47 -20.80 -28.34
CA ALA A 21 22.21 -19.87 -27.50
C ALA A 21 21.74 -19.94 -26.04
N ILE A 22 20.42 -19.93 -25.82
CA ILE A 22 19.82 -20.06 -24.48
C ILE A 22 20.19 -21.41 -23.83
N ARG A 23 20.14 -22.51 -24.58
CA ARG A 23 20.59 -23.83 -24.08
C ARG A 23 22.06 -23.83 -23.67
N THR A 24 22.92 -23.21 -24.48
CA THR A 24 24.36 -23.11 -24.19
C THR A 24 24.61 -22.31 -22.91
N GLU A 25 23.92 -21.18 -22.80
CA GLU A 25 23.93 -20.29 -21.65
C GLU A 25 23.46 -21.03 -20.38
N ALA A 26 22.34 -21.74 -20.44
CA ALA A 26 21.83 -22.53 -19.32
C ALA A 26 22.80 -23.65 -18.88
N ARG A 27 23.43 -24.34 -19.84
CA ARG A 27 24.45 -25.37 -19.55
C ARG A 27 25.68 -24.79 -18.87
N GLN A 28 26.12 -23.60 -19.27
CA GLN A 28 27.23 -22.89 -18.62
C GLN A 28 26.89 -22.51 -17.17
N ARG A 29 25.61 -22.26 -16.87
CA ARG A 29 25.10 -22.08 -15.50
C ARG A 29 24.84 -23.38 -14.75
N GLY A 30 25.23 -24.53 -15.30
CA GLY A 30 25.07 -25.83 -14.65
C GLY A 30 23.63 -26.34 -14.64
N MET A 31 22.84 -25.99 -15.66
CA MET A 31 21.50 -26.53 -15.88
C MET A 31 21.47 -27.49 -17.07
N ASP A 32 20.64 -28.51 -16.98
CA ASP A 32 20.35 -29.43 -18.08
C ASP A 32 18.91 -29.24 -18.57
N GLU A 33 18.70 -29.37 -19.87
CA GLU A 33 17.37 -29.28 -20.47
C GLU A 33 16.58 -30.55 -20.13
N LEU A 34 15.34 -30.37 -19.68
CA LEU A 34 14.40 -31.44 -19.44
C LEU A 34 13.76 -31.85 -20.75
N ASP A 35 13.61 -33.15 -20.95
CA ASP A 35 12.79 -33.67 -22.03
C ASP A 35 11.33 -33.16 -21.89
N ALA A 36 10.67 -32.90 -23.02
CA ALA A 36 9.28 -32.46 -23.05
C ALA A 36 8.35 -33.44 -22.32
N SER A 37 8.64 -34.74 -22.36
CA SER A 37 7.89 -35.80 -21.67
C SER A 37 8.26 -35.94 -20.19
N SER A 38 9.23 -35.19 -19.68
CA SER A 38 9.64 -35.27 -18.29
C SER A 38 8.57 -34.73 -17.35
N ALA A 39 8.17 -35.57 -16.40
CA ALA A 39 7.28 -35.20 -15.29
C ALA A 39 7.98 -34.31 -14.24
N ALA A 40 9.30 -34.10 -14.34
CA ALA A 40 10.03 -33.24 -13.41
C ALA A 40 9.65 -31.76 -13.59
N SER A 41 9.48 -31.04 -12.49
CA SER A 41 9.30 -29.60 -12.50
C SER A 41 10.60 -28.89 -12.93
N PRO A 42 10.54 -27.92 -13.87
CA PRO A 42 11.70 -27.12 -14.24
C PRO A 42 12.05 -26.10 -13.13
N ASP A 43 13.34 -25.80 -13.01
CA ASP A 43 13.84 -24.70 -12.17
C ASP A 43 13.85 -23.36 -12.93
N ARG A 44 13.95 -23.42 -14.26
CA ARG A 44 13.84 -22.28 -15.17
C ARG A 44 13.11 -22.73 -16.42
N SER A 45 12.14 -21.93 -16.84
CA SER A 45 11.43 -22.11 -18.10
C SER A 45 11.62 -20.87 -18.97
N VAL A 46 11.79 -21.07 -20.27
CA VAL A 46 11.96 -19.98 -21.24
C VAL A 46 11.04 -20.21 -22.42
N LEU A 47 10.26 -19.19 -22.77
CA LEU A 47 9.43 -19.17 -23.98
C LEU A 47 10.15 -18.33 -25.03
N VAL A 48 10.39 -18.92 -26.20
CA VAL A 48 11.00 -18.23 -27.36
C VAL A 48 9.96 -18.19 -28.46
N LEU A 49 9.38 -17.01 -28.69
CA LEU A 49 8.29 -16.83 -29.64
C LEU A 49 8.84 -16.69 -31.08
N PRO A 50 8.09 -17.13 -32.10
CA PRO A 50 8.49 -16.91 -33.49
C PRO A 50 8.62 -15.41 -33.81
N PRO A 51 9.41 -15.01 -34.81
CA PRO A 51 9.55 -13.60 -35.18
C PRO A 51 8.19 -12.96 -35.47
N ASP A 52 7.97 -11.75 -34.94
CA ASP A 52 6.78 -10.94 -35.26
C ASP A 52 6.86 -10.35 -36.67
N GLY A 53 5.84 -9.55 -37.06
CA GLY A 53 5.82 -8.87 -38.35
C GLY A 53 6.97 -7.87 -38.54
N GLY A 54 7.57 -7.40 -37.44
CA GLY A 54 8.77 -6.58 -37.45
C GLY A 54 10.03 -7.38 -37.68
N GLY A 55 10.07 -8.68 -37.36
CA GLY A 55 11.29 -9.50 -37.34
C GLY A 55 11.94 -9.58 -35.95
N TRP A 56 11.17 -9.32 -34.90
CA TRP A 56 11.60 -9.47 -33.51
C TRP A 56 11.13 -10.80 -32.92
N ILE A 57 12.05 -11.51 -32.27
CA ILE A 57 11.80 -12.69 -31.45
C ILE A 57 11.67 -12.23 -30.00
N ALA A 58 10.51 -12.48 -29.39
CA ALA A 58 10.30 -12.20 -27.98
C ALA A 58 10.74 -13.41 -27.14
N ILE A 59 11.48 -13.14 -26.07
CA ILE A 59 11.97 -14.14 -25.13
C ILE A 59 11.43 -13.81 -23.74
N TYR A 60 10.68 -14.75 -23.18
CA TYR A 60 10.17 -14.66 -21.82
C TYR A 60 10.85 -15.71 -20.96
N ASP A 61 11.68 -15.26 -20.02
CA ASP A 61 12.48 -16.13 -19.17
C ASP A 61 11.99 -16.03 -17.72
N GLU A 62 11.58 -17.15 -17.14
CA GLU A 62 11.14 -17.22 -15.74
C GLU A 62 12.19 -16.67 -14.78
N SER A 63 13.49 -16.89 -15.08
CA SER A 63 14.58 -16.46 -14.19
C SER A 63 14.85 -14.96 -14.20
N THR A 64 14.34 -14.21 -15.19
CA THR A 64 14.50 -12.75 -15.23
C THR A 64 13.38 -12.00 -14.51
N GLU A 65 12.29 -12.68 -14.13
CA GLU A 65 11.11 -12.09 -13.45
C GLU A 65 11.43 -11.51 -12.06
N GLY A 66 12.61 -11.82 -11.50
CA GLY A 66 13.16 -11.16 -10.32
C GLY A 66 13.80 -9.79 -10.59
N GLN A 67 13.82 -9.34 -11.86
CA GLN A 67 14.37 -8.06 -12.33
C GLN A 67 15.87 -7.87 -12.05
N ASP A 68 16.62 -8.97 -11.96
CA ASP A 68 18.08 -8.93 -11.89
C ASP A 68 18.67 -8.55 -13.26
N GLY A 69 19.13 -7.30 -13.37
CA GLY A 69 19.71 -6.76 -14.60
C GLY A 69 20.92 -7.55 -15.11
N ASN A 70 21.67 -8.25 -14.25
CA ASN A 70 22.80 -9.08 -14.69
C ASN A 70 22.31 -10.35 -15.39
N VAL A 71 21.28 -10.99 -14.84
CA VAL A 71 20.67 -12.19 -15.42
C VAL A 71 20.04 -11.85 -16.78
N LEU A 72 19.28 -10.76 -16.82
CA LEU A 72 18.61 -10.28 -18.03
C LEU A 72 19.62 -9.81 -19.09
N GLY A 73 20.66 -9.08 -18.68
CA GLY A 73 21.73 -8.65 -19.58
C GLY A 73 22.55 -9.81 -20.15
N ALA A 74 22.86 -10.84 -19.35
CA ALA A 74 23.55 -12.03 -19.84
C ALA A 74 22.73 -12.78 -20.91
N LEU A 75 21.40 -12.85 -20.75
CA LEU A 75 20.50 -13.42 -21.76
C LEU A 75 20.53 -12.59 -23.06
N ALA A 76 20.47 -11.26 -22.97
CA ALA A 76 20.57 -10.38 -24.14
C ALA A 76 21.94 -10.45 -24.83
N VAL A 77 23.04 -10.60 -24.06
CA VAL A 77 24.38 -10.80 -24.62
C VAL A 77 24.46 -12.10 -25.42
N ALA A 78 23.98 -13.21 -24.85
CA ALA A 78 24.01 -14.51 -25.51
C ALA A 78 23.18 -14.51 -26.81
N THR A 79 22.00 -13.89 -26.78
CA THR A 79 21.05 -13.92 -27.89
C THR A 79 21.37 -12.91 -28.98
N SER A 80 21.87 -11.71 -28.66
CA SER A 80 22.37 -10.76 -29.67
C SER A 80 23.57 -11.29 -30.45
N ARG A 81 24.53 -11.98 -29.79
CA ARG A 81 25.64 -12.67 -30.49
C ARG A 81 25.15 -13.76 -31.42
N ALA A 82 24.17 -14.54 -30.99
CA ALA A 82 23.62 -15.62 -31.80
C ALA A 82 22.82 -15.08 -33.00
N ALA A 83 22.18 -13.93 -32.85
CA ALA A 83 21.53 -13.22 -33.95
C ALA A 83 22.52 -12.54 -34.90
N GLY A 84 23.70 -12.13 -34.40
CA GLY A 84 24.59 -11.21 -35.11
C GLY A 84 23.99 -9.81 -35.28
N ASP A 85 23.04 -9.45 -34.41
CA ASP A 85 22.21 -8.25 -34.56
C ASP A 85 21.77 -7.71 -33.17
N TYR A 86 20.75 -6.85 -33.15
CA TYR A 86 20.26 -6.18 -31.95
C TYR A 86 19.48 -7.10 -30.99
N ALA A 87 19.65 -6.87 -29.69
CA ALA A 87 18.73 -7.31 -28.65
C ALA A 87 18.41 -6.16 -27.70
N ILE A 88 17.18 -6.13 -27.18
CA ILE A 88 16.72 -5.12 -26.23
C ILE A 88 16.20 -5.85 -25.00
N THR A 89 16.70 -5.48 -23.83
CA THR A 89 16.06 -5.88 -22.57
C THR A 89 14.97 -4.89 -22.23
N VAL A 90 13.85 -5.39 -21.70
CA VAL A 90 12.76 -4.58 -21.17
C VAL A 90 12.56 -4.95 -19.71
N THR A 91 12.49 -3.95 -18.84
CA THR A 91 12.06 -4.10 -17.44
C THR A 91 11.05 -3.01 -17.10
N ILE A 92 9.85 -3.40 -16.68
CA ILE A 92 8.87 -2.51 -16.06
C ILE A 92 8.81 -2.81 -14.57
N HIS A 93 9.02 -1.80 -13.73
CA HIS A 93 8.96 -1.91 -12.27
C HIS A 93 7.82 -1.06 -11.71
N ASP A 94 6.84 -1.72 -11.09
CA ASP A 94 5.62 -1.15 -10.49
C ASP A 94 4.85 -0.19 -11.39
N SER A 95 4.91 -0.38 -12.71
CA SER A 95 4.41 0.58 -13.72
C SER A 95 5.03 1.99 -13.66
N ASP A 96 6.02 2.24 -12.81
CA ASP A 96 6.60 3.57 -12.57
C ASP A 96 7.97 3.76 -13.25
N VAL A 97 8.71 2.67 -13.45
CA VAL A 97 10.05 2.73 -14.04
C VAL A 97 10.14 1.79 -15.23
N LEU A 98 10.60 2.32 -16.36
CA LEU A 98 11.04 1.57 -17.52
C LEU A 98 12.56 1.60 -17.59
N PHE A 99 13.16 0.40 -17.62
CA PHE A 99 14.53 0.23 -18.08
C PHE A 99 14.55 -0.43 -19.44
N LEU A 100 15.34 0.13 -20.35
CA LEU A 100 15.70 -0.51 -21.62
C LEU A 100 17.22 -0.59 -21.70
N GLU A 101 17.77 -1.74 -22.08
CA GLU A 101 19.19 -1.83 -22.43
C GLU A 101 19.34 -2.37 -23.85
N LEU A 102 20.10 -1.66 -24.68
CA LEU A 102 20.35 -2.01 -26.07
C LEU A 102 21.66 -2.78 -26.19
N TYR A 103 21.62 -3.92 -26.87
CA TYR A 103 22.77 -4.76 -27.16
C TYR A 103 22.91 -4.97 -28.66
N ARG A 104 24.15 -5.09 -29.14
CA ARG A 104 24.46 -5.58 -30.48
C ARG A 104 25.66 -6.50 -30.39
N ASP A 105 25.54 -7.68 -30.97
CA ASP A 105 26.63 -8.65 -31.04
C ASP A 105 27.28 -8.95 -29.66
N GLY A 106 26.46 -8.94 -28.61
CA GLY A 106 26.87 -9.18 -27.23
C GLY A 106 27.57 -8.03 -26.51
N ALA A 107 27.62 -6.84 -27.09
CA ALA A 107 28.05 -5.62 -26.40
C ALA A 107 26.83 -4.76 -26.05
N ARG A 108 26.78 -4.23 -24.82
CA ARG A 108 25.77 -3.23 -24.44
C ARG A 108 26.16 -1.87 -25.02
N ILE A 109 25.27 -1.29 -25.83
CA ILE A 109 25.46 -0.01 -26.50
C ILE A 109 24.90 1.14 -25.65
N ASP A 110 23.70 0.99 -25.11
CA ASP A 110 22.99 2.05 -24.41
C ASP A 110 22.09 1.50 -23.28
N ARG A 111 21.70 2.40 -22.36
CA ARG A 111 20.74 2.14 -21.29
C ARG A 111 19.84 3.34 -21.06
N VAL A 112 18.53 3.10 -21.17
CA VAL A 112 17.45 4.04 -20.83
C VAL A 112 16.95 3.70 -19.43
N ASP A 113 16.79 4.73 -18.59
CA ASP A 113 16.09 4.70 -17.31
C ASP A 113 15.09 5.85 -17.31
N SER A 114 13.80 5.55 -17.27
CA SER A 114 12.76 6.56 -17.30
C SER A 114 12.62 7.36 -16.00
N ASN A 115 13.22 6.89 -14.89
CA ASN A 115 13.18 7.59 -13.61
C ASN A 115 14.41 7.27 -12.71
N PRO A 116 15.58 7.89 -12.99
CA PRO A 116 16.81 7.62 -12.26
C PRO A 116 16.77 7.93 -10.76
N GLY A 117 15.82 8.79 -10.35
CA GLY A 117 15.63 9.17 -8.96
C GLY A 117 14.81 8.19 -8.14
N TYR A 118 14.15 7.21 -8.78
CA TYR A 118 13.19 6.32 -8.11
C TYR A 118 13.82 5.54 -6.95
N PHE A 119 15.01 4.98 -7.15
CA PHE A 119 15.75 4.22 -6.12
C PHE A 119 16.72 5.09 -5.31
N GLY A 120 16.40 6.37 -5.11
CA GLY A 120 17.24 7.31 -4.34
C GLY A 120 18.41 7.91 -5.12
N GLY A 121 18.43 7.76 -6.45
CA GLY A 121 19.43 8.38 -7.33
C GLY A 121 19.27 9.90 -7.47
N ARG A 122 20.30 10.55 -8.02
CA ARG A 122 20.24 11.98 -8.36
C ARG A 122 19.74 12.14 -9.80
N GLY A 123 18.56 12.75 -9.98
CA GLY A 123 18.04 13.12 -11.29
C GLY A 123 16.59 12.68 -11.48
N THR A 124 15.77 13.55 -12.07
CA THR A 124 14.36 13.28 -12.36
C THR A 124 14.07 13.15 -13.85
N LYS A 125 15.10 13.31 -14.68
CA LYS A 125 14.97 13.26 -16.14
C LYS A 125 15.35 11.87 -16.64
N PRO A 126 14.60 11.31 -17.60
CA PRO A 126 14.97 10.08 -18.29
C PRO A 126 16.40 10.13 -18.85
N THR A 127 17.12 9.01 -18.80
CA THR A 127 18.44 8.82 -19.42
C THR A 127 18.33 8.12 -20.78
N GLY A 128 19.47 7.74 -21.38
CA GLY A 128 19.56 7.08 -22.68
C GLY A 128 20.06 8.00 -23.79
N ASP A 129 20.70 7.42 -24.79
CA ASP A 129 21.16 8.12 -26.00
C ASP A 129 20.34 7.66 -27.22
N PRO A 130 19.31 8.43 -27.65
CA PRO A 130 18.52 8.08 -28.82
C PRO A 130 19.34 7.89 -30.10
N ALA A 131 20.53 8.51 -30.21
CA ALA A 131 21.39 8.33 -31.38
C ALA A 131 21.96 6.91 -31.48
N ALA A 132 22.10 6.20 -30.36
CA ALA A 132 22.50 4.79 -30.33
C ALA A 132 21.44 3.86 -30.96
N TRP A 133 20.19 4.33 -31.06
CA TRP A 133 19.04 3.57 -31.56
C TRP A 133 18.66 3.89 -33.01
N LYS A 134 19.46 4.71 -33.71
CA LYS A 134 19.16 5.21 -35.07
C LYS A 134 18.94 4.14 -36.14
N GLU A 135 19.49 2.94 -35.95
CA GLU A 135 19.30 1.81 -36.88
C GLU A 135 17.95 1.11 -36.65
N LEU A 136 17.30 1.35 -35.51
CA LEU A 136 16.02 0.75 -35.12
C LEU A 136 14.84 1.71 -35.31
N GLY A 137 15.04 3.01 -35.13
CA GLY A 137 13.99 4.02 -35.29
C GLY A 137 14.55 5.44 -35.32
N ASP A 138 13.66 6.43 -35.50
CA ASP A 138 14.02 7.85 -35.52
C ASP A 138 14.47 8.33 -34.11
N PRO A 139 15.73 8.80 -33.94
CA PRO A 139 16.23 9.30 -32.67
C PRO A 139 15.42 10.45 -32.06
N ASP A 140 14.83 11.31 -32.89
CA ASP A 140 14.06 12.46 -32.38
C ASP A 140 12.71 12.02 -31.81
N ALA A 141 12.00 11.15 -32.53
CA ALA A 141 10.77 10.53 -32.04
C ALA A 141 10.99 9.68 -30.77
N LEU A 142 12.09 8.93 -30.69
CA LEU A 142 12.46 8.17 -29.49
C LEU A 142 12.72 9.09 -28.30
N ARG A 143 13.44 10.19 -28.51
CA ARG A 143 13.70 11.19 -27.46
C ARG A 143 12.41 11.79 -26.94
N GLU A 144 11.46 12.08 -27.81
CA GLU A 144 10.14 12.58 -27.44
C GLU A 144 9.38 11.53 -26.62
N ALA A 145 9.33 10.29 -27.09
CA ALA A 145 8.67 9.19 -26.39
C ALA A 145 9.23 8.98 -24.96
N TRP A 146 10.55 8.98 -24.79
CA TRP A 146 11.19 8.78 -23.49
C TRP A 146 11.02 9.96 -22.54
N ARG A 147 10.89 11.19 -23.06
CA ARG A 147 10.70 12.41 -22.25
C ARG A 147 9.25 12.68 -21.89
N ALA A 148 8.31 11.90 -22.40
CA ALA A 148 6.91 12.03 -22.05
C ALA A 148 6.70 11.76 -20.55
N GLU A 149 5.99 12.65 -19.86
CA GLU A 149 5.69 12.54 -18.42
C GLU A 149 4.48 11.61 -18.18
N ASP A 150 4.47 10.43 -18.81
CA ASP A 150 3.39 9.47 -18.66
C ASP A 150 3.31 8.95 -17.22
N LEU A 151 2.08 8.78 -16.73
CA LEU A 151 1.78 8.18 -15.44
C LEU A 151 2.35 6.77 -15.35
N PHE A 152 2.18 5.98 -16.41
CA PHE A 152 2.59 4.58 -16.48
C PHE A 152 3.69 4.36 -17.51
N ALA A 153 4.77 3.72 -17.08
CA ALA A 153 5.97 3.42 -17.87
C ALA A 153 5.68 2.55 -19.11
N GLU A 154 4.61 1.74 -19.07
CA GLU A 154 4.14 0.92 -20.18
C GLU A 154 3.72 1.74 -21.39
N ARG A 155 3.33 3.01 -21.22
CA ARG A 155 3.05 3.90 -22.36
C ARG A 155 4.30 4.35 -23.06
N THR A 156 5.33 4.72 -22.29
CA THR A 156 6.66 5.02 -22.83
C THR A 156 7.19 3.80 -23.59
N LEU A 157 7.03 2.60 -23.04
CA LEU A 157 7.38 1.34 -23.68
C LEU A 157 6.57 1.10 -24.97
N ARG A 158 5.26 1.31 -24.95
CA ARG A 158 4.40 1.16 -26.14
C ARG A 158 4.88 2.04 -27.28
N ARG A 159 5.05 3.36 -27.04
CA ARG A 159 5.53 4.29 -28.07
C ARG A 159 6.91 3.89 -28.57
N THR A 160 7.80 3.47 -27.67
CA THR A 160 9.14 3.00 -28.04
C THR A 160 9.06 1.76 -28.94
N ALA A 161 8.25 0.76 -28.58
CA ALA A 161 8.06 -0.48 -29.35
C ALA A 161 7.49 -0.19 -30.75
N GLU A 162 6.49 0.68 -30.86
CA GLU A 162 5.92 1.12 -32.14
C GLU A 162 6.99 1.77 -33.04
N LEU A 163 7.81 2.67 -32.47
CA LEU A 163 8.86 3.39 -33.20
C LEU A 163 9.98 2.47 -33.73
N ILE A 164 10.27 1.37 -33.03
CA ILE A 164 11.29 0.39 -33.45
C ILE A 164 10.71 -0.82 -34.20
N GLY A 165 9.41 -0.79 -34.50
CA GLY A 165 8.70 -1.85 -35.20
C GLY A 165 8.65 -3.18 -34.43
N CYS A 166 8.61 -3.15 -33.10
CA CYS A 166 8.41 -4.32 -32.23
C CYS A 166 6.92 -4.45 -31.88
N ASP A 167 6.40 -5.68 -31.82
CA ASP A 167 5.03 -5.92 -31.38
C ASP A 167 4.82 -5.43 -29.94
N VAL A 168 3.92 -4.46 -29.78
CA VAL A 168 3.62 -3.80 -28.50
C VAL A 168 3.19 -4.80 -27.43
N ARG A 169 2.35 -5.79 -27.78
CA ARG A 169 1.84 -6.75 -26.81
C ARG A 169 2.97 -7.64 -26.30
N ARG A 170 3.85 -8.09 -27.20
CA ARG A 170 5.01 -8.92 -26.85
C ARG A 170 6.06 -8.16 -26.04
N ALA A 171 6.29 -6.88 -26.35
CA ALA A 171 7.18 -6.04 -25.56
C ALA A 171 6.61 -5.72 -24.16
N SER A 172 5.28 -5.69 -24.00
CA SER A 172 4.60 -5.23 -22.78
C SER A 172 4.14 -6.35 -21.85
N THR A 173 4.75 -7.54 -21.95
CA THR A 173 4.44 -8.69 -21.08
C THR A 173 5.72 -9.41 -20.65
N GLY A 174 5.58 -10.38 -19.74
CA GLY A 174 6.66 -11.24 -19.28
C GLY A 174 6.23 -12.69 -19.18
N TYR A 175 7.12 -13.53 -18.68
CA TYR A 175 6.88 -14.96 -18.53
C TYR A 175 5.69 -15.21 -17.59
N ARG A 176 5.66 -14.52 -16.45
CA ARG A 176 4.64 -14.74 -15.43
C ARG A 176 3.24 -14.42 -15.92
N TYR A 177 3.06 -13.28 -16.60
CA TYR A 177 1.76 -12.87 -17.13
C TYR A 177 1.28 -13.83 -18.20
N THR A 178 2.14 -14.14 -19.17
CA THR A 178 1.83 -15.07 -20.27
C THR A 178 1.36 -16.44 -19.75
N VAL A 179 2.08 -17.01 -18.77
CA VAL A 179 1.73 -18.33 -18.21
C VAL A 179 0.51 -18.28 -17.31
N LYS A 180 0.40 -17.24 -16.46
CA LYS A 180 -0.69 -17.12 -15.48
C LYS A 180 -2.03 -16.84 -16.15
N ASP A 181 -2.03 -15.96 -17.15
CA ASP A 181 -3.25 -15.53 -17.84
C ASP A 181 -3.70 -16.59 -18.87
N GLY A 182 -2.85 -17.60 -19.13
CA GLY A 182 -3.17 -18.70 -20.03
C GLY A 182 -3.21 -18.26 -21.48
N ASP A 183 -2.39 -17.27 -21.85
CA ASP A 183 -2.37 -16.71 -23.19
C ASP A 183 -2.07 -17.79 -24.22
N GLU A 184 -2.82 -17.78 -25.33
CA GLU A 184 -2.54 -18.65 -26.46
C GLU A 184 -1.20 -18.23 -27.10
N LEU A 185 -0.19 -19.09 -26.95
CA LEU A 185 1.13 -18.85 -27.52
C LEU A 185 1.06 -18.99 -29.05
N PRO A 186 1.76 -18.11 -29.81
CA PRO A 186 1.84 -18.25 -31.25
C PRO A 186 2.37 -19.62 -31.67
N ALA A 187 1.81 -20.17 -32.75
CA ALA A 187 2.30 -21.42 -33.34
C ALA A 187 3.80 -21.33 -33.68
N GLY A 188 4.57 -22.36 -33.32
CA GLY A 188 6.02 -22.38 -33.48
C GLY A 188 6.80 -21.81 -32.30
N THR A 189 6.14 -21.42 -31.21
CA THR A 189 6.82 -21.06 -29.95
C THR A 189 7.62 -22.26 -29.40
N ILE A 190 8.90 -22.03 -29.06
CA ILE A 190 9.75 -23.03 -28.43
C ILE A 190 9.72 -22.84 -26.92
N ALA A 191 9.29 -23.86 -26.19
CA ALA A 191 9.33 -23.89 -24.72
C ALA A 191 10.55 -24.70 -24.25
N LEU A 192 11.52 -24.00 -23.66
CA LEU A 192 12.72 -24.60 -23.08
C LEU A 192 12.50 -24.78 -21.58
N ARG A 193 12.78 -25.97 -21.05
CA ARG A 193 12.63 -26.31 -19.63
C ARG A 193 13.98 -26.77 -19.12
N PHE A 194 14.48 -26.13 -18.06
CA PHE A 194 15.79 -26.42 -17.51
C PHE A 194 15.71 -26.85 -16.05
N ARG A 195 16.64 -27.72 -15.65
CA ARG A 195 16.81 -28.17 -14.27
C ARG A 195 18.27 -28.05 -13.85
N SER A 196 18.52 -27.44 -12.70
CA SER A 196 19.86 -27.31 -12.12
C SER A 196 20.44 -28.68 -11.78
N ARG A 197 21.71 -28.90 -12.16
CA ARG A 197 22.47 -30.13 -11.81
C ARG A 197 22.60 -30.30 -10.31
N ALA A 198 22.96 -29.21 -9.62
CA ALA A 198 22.89 -29.14 -8.18
C ALA A 198 21.50 -28.65 -7.77
N ARG A 199 20.77 -29.44 -6.98
CA ARG A 199 19.48 -28.99 -6.43
C ARG A 199 19.72 -27.81 -5.50
N PRO A 200 18.93 -26.73 -5.62
CA PRO A 200 19.04 -25.61 -4.72
C PRO A 200 18.92 -26.03 -3.25
N SER A 201 19.65 -25.35 -2.36
CA SER A 201 19.64 -25.65 -0.93
C SER A 201 18.26 -25.44 -0.29
N TRP A 202 17.42 -24.55 -0.84
CA TRP A 202 16.04 -24.34 -0.38
C TRP A 202 15.11 -25.55 -0.61
N GLU A 203 15.51 -26.50 -1.45
CA GLU A 203 14.78 -27.76 -1.63
C GLU A 203 15.29 -28.90 -0.75
N GLN A 204 16.49 -28.74 -0.19
CA GLN A 204 17.08 -29.73 0.68
C GLN A 204 16.44 -29.59 2.06
N ALA A 205 15.66 -30.61 2.43
CA ALA A 205 15.09 -30.71 3.76
C ALA A 205 16.21 -30.77 4.80
N SER A 206 16.09 -29.96 5.86
CA SER A 206 16.97 -30.02 7.01
C SER A 206 16.93 -31.43 7.63
N ARG A 207 18.10 -31.87 8.12
CA ARG A 207 18.25 -33.15 8.83
C ARG A 207 18.40 -32.97 10.33
N ASP A 208 18.50 -31.72 10.78
CA ASP A 208 18.65 -31.38 12.19
C ASP A 208 17.40 -31.80 12.99
N PRO A 209 17.50 -31.95 14.32
CA PRO A 209 16.33 -32.21 15.16
C PRO A 209 15.21 -31.19 14.91
N PRO A 210 13.92 -31.58 15.04
CA PRO A 210 12.80 -30.67 14.83
C PRO A 210 12.95 -29.40 15.66
N ALA A 211 12.93 -28.25 15.00
CA ALA A 211 13.13 -26.95 15.64
C ALA A 211 12.29 -25.90 14.95
N LEU A 212 11.72 -24.98 15.73
CA LEU A 212 11.02 -23.81 15.20
C LEU A 212 11.84 -22.55 15.49
N VAL A 213 11.87 -21.64 14.52
CA VAL A 213 12.50 -20.32 14.65
C VAL A 213 11.43 -19.26 14.40
N ALA A 214 11.22 -18.37 15.36
CA ALA A 214 10.28 -17.26 15.22
C ALA A 214 10.73 -16.34 14.06
N GLU A 215 9.77 -15.93 13.22
CA GLU A 215 10.02 -15.02 12.09
C GLU A 215 9.32 -13.67 12.28
N SER A 216 8.21 -13.64 13.01
CA SER A 216 7.49 -12.42 13.32
C SER A 216 7.77 -12.00 14.75
N TYR A 217 8.26 -10.78 14.93
CA TYR A 217 8.31 -10.13 16.23
C TYR A 217 7.30 -9.00 16.23
N VAL A 218 6.49 -8.94 17.28
CA VAL A 218 5.68 -7.78 17.58
C VAL A 218 6.62 -6.79 18.25
N GLU A 219 7.13 -5.83 17.50
CA GLU A 219 7.92 -4.74 18.07
C GLU A 219 6.99 -3.68 18.67
N GLY A 220 7.24 -3.33 19.93
CA GLY A 220 6.49 -2.31 20.66
C GLY A 220 5.19 -2.80 21.30
N ASP A 221 4.37 -1.84 21.73
CA ASP A 221 3.08 -2.10 22.35
C ASP A 221 2.03 -2.41 21.28
N VAL A 222 1.29 -3.51 21.44
CA VAL A 222 0.06 -3.83 20.71
C VAL A 222 -1.06 -3.01 21.32
N PRO A 223 -1.55 -1.97 20.62
CA PRO A 223 -2.53 -1.11 21.20
C PRO A 223 -3.90 -1.77 20.97
N LEU A 224 -4.65 -2.06 22.05
CA LEU A 224 -6.02 -2.61 22.03
C LEU A 224 -6.99 -1.76 22.88
N ALA A 225 -8.29 -1.96 22.77
CA ALA A 225 -9.28 -1.36 23.67
C ALA A 225 -10.22 -2.43 24.22
N VAL A 226 -10.79 -2.19 25.40
CA VAL A 226 -11.83 -3.07 25.96
C VAL A 226 -12.99 -3.23 24.97
N GLY A 227 -13.37 -4.47 24.71
CA GLY A 227 -14.38 -4.83 23.71
C GLY A 227 -13.80 -5.25 22.35
N ASP A 228 -12.50 -5.05 22.10
CA ASP A 228 -11.84 -5.61 20.92
C ASP A 228 -11.77 -7.15 20.98
N GLU A 229 -11.75 -7.77 19.79
CA GLU A 229 -11.19 -9.11 19.64
C GLU A 229 -9.68 -9.04 19.92
N LEU A 230 -9.22 -9.83 20.90
CA LEU A 230 -7.80 -10.11 21.04
C LEU A 230 -7.38 -10.96 19.86
N ARG A 231 -6.42 -10.49 19.06
CA ARG A 231 -5.78 -11.30 18.02
C ARG A 231 -4.30 -11.00 17.97
N VAL A 232 -3.50 -11.88 18.57
CA VAL A 232 -2.04 -11.75 18.58
C VAL A 232 -1.43 -12.97 17.88
N SER A 233 -0.47 -12.72 17.00
CA SER A 233 0.06 -13.72 16.08
C SER A 233 1.51 -14.07 16.39
N LEU A 234 1.86 -15.34 16.22
CA LEU A 234 3.24 -15.80 16.12
C LEU A 234 3.41 -16.64 14.85
N GLY A 235 4.22 -16.13 13.93
CA GLY A 235 4.76 -16.87 12.80
C GLY A 235 6.14 -17.43 13.14
N ALA A 236 6.33 -18.71 12.87
CA ALA A 236 7.61 -19.40 12.95
C ALA A 236 7.85 -20.19 11.66
N ARG A 237 9.11 -20.54 11.42
CA ARG A 237 9.49 -21.53 10.40
C ARG A 237 10.10 -22.75 11.05
N SER A 238 9.90 -23.91 10.45
CA SER A 238 10.70 -25.08 10.75
C SER A 238 12.14 -24.87 10.30
N ALA A 239 13.10 -25.17 11.17
CA ALA A 239 14.54 -25.19 10.87
C ALA A 239 15.14 -26.62 10.94
N GLY A 240 14.37 -27.57 11.46
CA GLY A 240 14.76 -28.97 11.57
C GLY A 240 14.12 -29.86 10.51
N ARG A 241 14.32 -31.17 10.67
CA ARG A 241 13.61 -32.21 9.91
C ARG A 241 12.11 -32.16 10.17
N ALA A 242 11.35 -32.80 9.30
CA ALA A 242 9.91 -32.96 9.48
C ALA A 242 9.62 -33.74 10.76
N SER A 243 8.52 -33.40 11.42
CA SER A 243 8.07 -34.04 12.66
C SER A 243 6.55 -34.11 12.76
N ARG A 244 6.05 -34.81 13.77
CA ARG A 244 4.63 -34.90 14.12
C ARG A 244 4.42 -34.39 15.54
N GLY A 245 3.34 -33.64 15.72
CA GLY A 245 2.97 -33.08 17.01
C GLY A 245 3.45 -31.64 17.19
N LEU A 246 2.49 -30.75 17.41
CA LEU A 246 2.74 -29.33 17.66
C LEU A 246 1.96 -28.88 18.89
N GLY A 247 2.65 -28.25 19.84
CA GLY A 247 2.05 -27.56 20.96
C GLY A 247 1.92 -26.06 20.70
N ALA A 248 0.75 -25.50 20.92
CA ALA A 248 0.54 -24.06 21.03
C ALA A 248 0.39 -23.68 22.52
N ARG A 249 1.02 -22.57 22.91
CA ARG A 249 1.11 -22.11 24.30
C ARG A 249 0.86 -20.61 24.38
N CYS A 250 0.17 -20.17 25.44
CA CYS A 250 -0.01 -18.76 25.74
C CYS A 250 0.02 -18.51 27.25
N TRP A 251 0.72 -17.47 27.69
CA TRP A 251 0.93 -17.13 29.10
C TRP A 251 1.17 -15.63 29.27
N GLY A 252 1.30 -15.17 30.51
CA GLY A 252 1.77 -13.82 30.82
C GLY A 252 0.75 -12.98 31.60
N SER A 253 1.23 -11.83 32.08
CA SER A 253 0.52 -10.98 33.03
C SER A 253 -0.81 -10.43 32.51
N ALA A 254 -1.01 -10.34 31.19
CA ALA A 254 -2.29 -9.93 30.63
C ALA A 254 -3.42 -10.93 30.91
N ILE A 255 -3.11 -12.23 31.00
CA ILE A 255 -4.07 -13.28 31.37
C ILE A 255 -4.29 -13.25 32.89
N GLU A 256 -3.20 -13.25 33.65
CA GLU A 256 -3.22 -13.32 35.13
C GLU A 256 -3.95 -12.14 35.77
N GLN A 257 -3.82 -10.95 35.18
CA GLN A 257 -4.51 -9.73 35.63
C GLN A 257 -5.96 -9.64 35.11
N GLY A 258 -6.41 -10.59 34.29
CA GLY A 258 -7.73 -10.57 33.68
C GLY A 258 -7.91 -9.40 32.70
N LEU A 259 -6.85 -8.97 32.01
CA LEU A 259 -6.95 -7.95 30.96
C LEU A 259 -7.55 -8.53 29.67
N VAL A 260 -7.26 -9.80 29.40
CA VAL A 260 -7.72 -10.53 28.23
C VAL A 260 -8.21 -11.92 28.59
N VAL A 261 -9.11 -12.45 27.77
CA VAL A 261 -9.56 -13.84 27.82
C VAL A 261 -9.23 -14.49 26.49
N VAL A 262 -8.41 -15.54 26.51
CA VAL A 262 -8.09 -16.32 25.30
C VAL A 262 -9.14 -17.41 25.13
N GLU A 263 -9.74 -17.50 23.94
CA GLU A 263 -10.85 -18.42 23.67
C GLU A 263 -10.43 -19.57 22.76
N ARG A 264 -9.51 -19.32 21.83
CA ARG A 264 -9.05 -20.32 20.87
C ARG A 264 -7.66 -20.00 20.34
N PHE A 265 -6.98 -21.03 19.87
CA PHE A 265 -5.84 -20.94 18.98
C PHE A 265 -6.26 -21.30 17.56
N GLU A 266 -5.89 -20.47 16.60
CA GLU A 266 -6.02 -20.77 15.17
C GLU A 266 -4.62 -21.05 14.62
N VAL A 267 -4.33 -22.34 14.41
CA VAL A 267 -3.01 -22.82 13.98
C VAL A 267 -3.03 -23.12 12.48
N LEU A 268 -2.11 -22.52 11.73
CA LEU A 268 -1.91 -22.77 10.31
C LEU A 268 -0.52 -23.39 10.09
N VAL A 269 -0.46 -24.48 9.33
CA VAL A 269 0.81 -25.12 8.96
C VAL A 269 0.92 -25.26 7.45
N GLY A 270 2.00 -24.75 6.89
CA GLY A 270 2.29 -24.71 5.45
C GLY A 270 1.96 -23.38 4.80
N ASP A 271 1.84 -23.40 3.47
CA ASP A 271 1.62 -22.21 2.63
C ASP A 271 0.11 -21.87 2.55
N PRO A 272 -0.35 -20.72 3.08
CA PRO A 272 -1.75 -20.33 3.06
C PRO A 272 -2.35 -20.26 1.65
N LEU A 273 -1.53 -19.93 0.63
CA LEU A 273 -1.98 -19.81 -0.76
C LEU A 273 -2.13 -21.17 -1.44
N ARG A 274 -1.62 -22.25 -0.83
CA ARG A 274 -1.65 -23.61 -1.37
C ARG A 274 -2.36 -24.60 -0.43
N GLY A 275 -3.29 -24.09 0.37
CA GLY A 275 -4.13 -24.90 1.25
C GLY A 275 -3.41 -25.34 2.51
N ALA A 276 -2.76 -24.40 3.21
CA ALA A 276 -2.25 -24.65 4.57
C ALA A 276 -3.31 -25.34 5.43
N LYS A 277 -2.86 -26.29 6.25
CA LYS A 277 -3.77 -26.96 7.18
C LYS A 277 -4.10 -25.98 8.30
N HIS A 278 -5.37 -25.60 8.38
CA HIS A 278 -5.91 -24.72 9.40
C HIS A 278 -6.65 -25.54 10.46
N VAL A 279 -6.24 -25.41 11.72
CA VAL A 279 -6.85 -26.07 12.87
C VAL A 279 -7.23 -25.02 13.90
N VAL A 280 -8.50 -25.03 14.31
CA VAL A 280 -9.01 -24.21 15.40
C VAL A 280 -9.17 -25.09 16.62
N VAL A 281 -8.58 -24.70 17.75
CA VAL A 281 -8.58 -25.49 18.98
C VAL A 281 -8.79 -24.59 20.20
N THR A 282 -9.62 -25.03 21.14
CA THR A 282 -9.78 -24.35 22.44
C THR A 282 -8.62 -24.76 23.35
N PRO A 283 -7.86 -23.81 23.93
CA PRO A 283 -6.79 -24.16 24.85
C PRO A 283 -7.35 -24.64 26.19
N GLU A 284 -6.62 -25.55 26.83
CA GLU A 284 -6.85 -26.00 28.19
C GLU A 284 -5.98 -25.19 29.16
N LEU A 285 -6.54 -24.89 30.33
CA LEU A 285 -5.79 -24.26 31.42
C LEU A 285 -4.84 -25.28 32.06
N SER A 286 -3.58 -24.89 32.18
CA SER A 286 -2.51 -25.64 32.81
C SER A 286 -1.72 -24.70 33.75
N ARG A 287 -0.68 -25.24 34.39
CA ARG A 287 0.24 -24.47 35.23
C ARG A 287 1.66 -24.70 34.79
N ALA A 288 2.43 -23.62 34.66
CA ALA A 288 3.87 -23.71 34.46
C ALA A 288 4.57 -24.16 35.74
N HIS A 289 5.88 -24.45 35.64
CA HIS A 289 6.68 -24.90 36.78
C HIS A 289 6.77 -23.88 37.92
N ASP A 290 6.67 -22.58 37.61
CA ASP A 290 6.64 -21.48 38.57
C ASP A 290 5.23 -21.20 39.15
N GLY A 291 4.23 -21.96 38.72
CA GLY A 291 2.84 -21.82 39.16
C GLY A 291 2.01 -20.81 38.37
N SER A 292 2.61 -20.10 37.40
CA SER A 292 1.88 -19.16 36.52
C SER A 292 0.84 -19.89 35.65
N GLU A 293 -0.19 -19.14 35.25
CA GLU A 293 -1.24 -19.66 34.37
C GLU A 293 -0.71 -19.85 32.95
N LEU A 294 -0.95 -21.04 32.40
CA LEU A 294 -0.49 -21.41 31.07
C LEU A 294 -1.64 -22.03 30.30
N LEU A 295 -1.98 -21.45 29.15
CA LEU A 295 -2.97 -21.99 28.23
C LEU A 295 -2.29 -22.87 27.19
N VAL A 296 -2.79 -24.09 27.00
CA VAL A 296 -2.12 -25.17 26.26
C VAL A 296 -3.08 -25.82 25.26
N ALA A 297 -2.61 -26.03 24.03
CA ALA A 297 -3.24 -26.98 23.11
C ALA A 297 -2.19 -27.85 22.43
N ASP A 298 -2.36 -29.17 22.50
CA ASP A 298 -1.46 -30.15 21.88
C ASP A 298 -2.11 -30.81 20.67
N LEU A 299 -1.62 -30.43 19.50
CA LEU A 299 -2.02 -31.00 18.22
C LEU A 299 -1.10 -32.18 17.88
N ARG A 300 -1.26 -33.30 18.61
CA ARG A 300 -0.38 -34.49 18.51
C ARG A 300 -0.27 -35.06 17.10
N GLU A 301 -1.33 -34.90 16.30
CA GLU A 301 -1.42 -35.39 14.93
C GLU A 301 -0.98 -34.38 13.86
N GLN A 302 -0.57 -33.17 14.27
CA GLN A 302 -0.18 -32.13 13.35
C GLN A 302 1.21 -32.41 12.78
N ALA A 303 1.28 -32.68 11.48
CA ALA A 303 2.56 -32.75 10.77
C ALA A 303 3.17 -31.34 10.67
N ILE A 304 4.46 -31.24 10.98
CA ILE A 304 5.30 -30.05 10.77
C ILE A 304 6.25 -30.39 9.61
N PRO A 305 6.16 -29.68 8.48
CA PRO A 305 7.08 -29.88 7.37
C PRO A 305 8.54 -29.62 7.78
N ALA A 306 9.47 -30.29 7.12
CA ALA A 306 10.89 -29.99 7.29
C ALA A 306 11.18 -28.54 6.89
N GLY A 307 12.06 -27.89 7.62
CA GLY A 307 12.70 -26.65 7.20
C GLY A 307 13.61 -26.88 5.99
N SER A 308 13.94 -25.80 5.29
CA SER A 308 15.11 -25.83 4.42
C SER A 308 16.39 -25.78 5.27
N ALA A 309 17.42 -26.52 4.86
CA ALA A 309 18.73 -26.44 5.47
C ALA A 309 19.32 -25.02 5.44
N GLN A 310 19.04 -24.24 4.39
CA GLN A 310 19.58 -22.89 4.20
C GLN A 310 18.56 -22.04 3.42
N PRO A 311 17.49 -21.54 4.07
CA PRO A 311 16.40 -20.87 3.37
C PRO A 311 16.84 -19.56 2.70
N PHE A 312 17.90 -18.92 3.21
CA PHE A 312 18.33 -17.58 2.79
C PHE A 312 19.86 -17.37 2.84
N GLU A 313 20.71 -18.40 2.65
CA GLU A 313 22.18 -18.19 2.59
C GLU A 313 22.60 -17.33 1.38
N GLY A 314 22.41 -16.03 1.54
CA GLY A 314 22.63 -14.97 0.57
C GLY A 314 21.56 -14.96 -0.51
N PHE A 315 20.96 -13.80 -0.75
CA PHE A 315 20.35 -13.50 -2.04
C PHE A 315 21.44 -13.53 -3.12
N ARG A 316 21.92 -14.73 -3.47
CA ARG A 316 22.97 -14.90 -4.47
C ARG A 316 22.39 -14.52 -5.83
N PRO A 317 23.15 -13.80 -6.68
CA PRO A 317 22.73 -13.51 -8.05
C PRO A 317 22.24 -14.79 -8.77
N GLY A 318 21.08 -14.71 -9.41
CA GLY A 318 20.46 -15.85 -10.11
C GLY A 318 19.66 -16.83 -9.25
N MET A 319 19.50 -16.60 -7.94
CA MET A 319 18.52 -17.34 -7.14
C MET A 319 17.09 -16.93 -7.52
N ASP A 320 16.22 -17.92 -7.75
CA ASP A 320 14.79 -17.67 -7.85
C ASP A 320 14.22 -17.41 -6.45
N VAL A 321 14.16 -16.12 -6.10
CA VAL A 321 13.66 -15.64 -4.81
C VAL A 321 12.23 -16.10 -4.55
N MET A 322 11.39 -16.20 -5.59
CA MET A 322 10.00 -16.62 -5.41
C MET A 322 9.90 -18.11 -5.08
N LYS A 323 10.70 -18.97 -5.72
CA LYS A 323 10.76 -20.40 -5.38
C LYS A 323 11.37 -20.64 -4.00
N ALA A 324 12.42 -19.89 -3.64
CA ALA A 324 13.01 -19.93 -2.30
C ALA A 324 12.00 -19.48 -1.23
N LEU A 325 11.28 -18.37 -1.48
CA LEU A 325 10.22 -17.89 -0.59
C LEU A 325 9.09 -18.92 -0.49
N GLN A 326 8.62 -19.51 -1.60
CA GLN A 326 7.62 -20.57 -1.58
C GLN A 326 8.10 -21.79 -0.77
N ALA A 327 9.37 -22.17 -0.90
CA ALA A 327 9.94 -23.25 -0.11
C ALA A 327 9.96 -22.92 1.39
N ALA A 328 10.34 -21.69 1.75
CA ALA A 328 10.25 -21.20 3.13
C ALA A 328 8.80 -21.20 3.64
N GLN A 329 7.84 -20.69 2.84
CA GLN A 329 6.41 -20.66 3.18
C GLN A 329 5.84 -22.06 3.48
N ARG A 330 6.27 -23.11 2.75
CA ARG A 330 5.85 -24.50 3.03
C ARG A 330 6.27 -24.99 4.41
N SER A 331 7.33 -24.42 5.00
CA SER A 331 7.83 -24.78 6.33
C SER A 331 7.26 -23.91 7.45
N LYS A 332 6.37 -22.97 7.15
CA LYS A 332 5.82 -22.06 8.15
C LYS A 332 4.78 -22.72 9.04
N VAL A 333 4.80 -22.29 10.28
CA VAL A 333 3.83 -22.58 11.32
C VAL A 333 3.39 -21.23 11.88
N HIS A 334 2.09 -20.98 11.86
CA HIS A 334 1.50 -19.76 12.38
C HIS A 334 0.49 -20.11 13.45
N VAL A 335 0.43 -19.33 14.52
CA VAL A 335 -0.65 -19.37 15.48
C VAL A 335 -1.22 -17.98 15.70
N ASN A 336 -2.54 -17.85 15.60
CA ASN A 336 -3.27 -16.71 16.15
C ASN A 336 -3.83 -17.11 17.50
N VAL A 337 -3.49 -16.34 18.53
CA VAL A 337 -4.16 -16.35 19.82
C VAL A 337 -5.36 -15.43 19.72
N VAL A 338 -6.56 -16.01 19.78
CA VAL A 338 -7.82 -15.29 19.57
C VAL A 338 -8.68 -15.31 20.83
N GLY A 339 -9.27 -14.17 21.17
CA GLY A 339 -10.16 -14.04 22.31
C GLY A 339 -10.74 -12.64 22.47
N ARG A 340 -10.92 -12.18 23.70
CA ARG A 340 -11.53 -10.88 24.03
C ARG A 340 -10.65 -10.04 24.93
N VAL A 341 -10.69 -8.73 24.70
CA VAL A 341 -10.08 -7.72 25.58
C VAL A 341 -11.14 -7.25 26.57
N VAL A 342 -10.92 -7.47 27.87
CA VAL A 342 -11.99 -7.37 28.89
C VAL A 342 -11.76 -6.27 29.93
N ALA A 343 -10.51 -5.84 30.17
CA ALA A 343 -10.21 -4.77 31.12
C ALA A 343 -9.06 -3.87 30.62
N PRO A 344 -9.07 -2.56 30.95
CA PRO A 344 -8.01 -1.65 30.57
C PRO A 344 -6.75 -1.91 31.41
N GLY A 345 -5.57 -1.61 30.85
CA GLY A 345 -4.31 -1.81 31.55
C GLY A 345 -3.13 -2.05 30.63
N LYS A 346 -2.00 -2.45 31.22
CA LYS A 346 -0.81 -2.89 30.50
C LYS A 346 -0.41 -4.26 31.02
N GLY A 347 -0.10 -5.17 30.10
CA GLY A 347 0.32 -6.52 30.43
C GLY A 347 1.12 -7.14 29.30
N GLU A 348 1.76 -8.27 29.57
CA GLU A 348 2.50 -9.03 28.58
C GLU A 348 1.73 -10.31 28.23
N LEU A 349 1.70 -10.64 26.94
CA LEU A 349 1.13 -11.87 26.41
C LEU A 349 2.22 -12.64 25.66
N GLY A 350 2.75 -13.67 26.31
CA GLY A 350 3.65 -14.65 25.74
C GLY A 350 2.89 -15.63 24.84
N ILE A 351 3.48 -15.95 23.69
CA ILE A 351 2.97 -16.93 22.74
C ILE A 351 4.11 -17.85 22.35
N GLY A 352 3.84 -19.16 22.31
CA GLY A 352 4.83 -20.17 22.01
C GLY A 352 4.30 -21.27 21.10
N LEU A 353 5.18 -21.74 20.22
CA LEU A 353 5.01 -22.92 19.39
C LEU A 353 6.10 -23.93 19.73
N VAL A 354 5.71 -25.15 20.08
CA VAL A 354 6.60 -26.19 20.60
C VAL A 354 6.49 -27.45 19.73
N PRO A 355 7.53 -27.88 19.00
CA PRO A 355 7.51 -29.19 18.37
C PRO A 355 7.54 -30.28 19.45
N LEU A 356 6.52 -31.14 19.51
CA LEU A 356 6.38 -32.10 20.63
C LEU A 356 7.49 -33.17 20.66
N GLU A 357 8.07 -33.48 19.51
CA GLU A 357 9.24 -34.37 19.40
C GLU A 357 10.56 -33.74 19.91
N SER A 358 10.59 -32.42 20.13
CA SER A 358 11.78 -31.71 20.63
C SER A 358 11.39 -30.44 21.38
N ALA A 359 10.87 -30.61 22.60
CA ALA A 359 10.32 -29.51 23.38
C ALA A 359 11.31 -28.36 23.66
N SER A 360 12.62 -28.64 23.66
CA SER A 360 13.67 -27.63 23.89
C SER A 360 13.89 -26.69 22.70
N ALA A 361 13.33 -26.98 21.52
CA ALA A 361 13.51 -26.21 20.29
C ALA A 361 12.23 -25.44 19.90
N ALA A 362 11.61 -24.80 20.90
CA ALA A 362 10.41 -23.99 20.74
C ALA A 362 10.71 -22.60 20.16
N ALA A 363 9.73 -22.04 19.45
CA ALA A 363 9.71 -20.64 19.04
C ALA A 363 8.71 -19.88 19.92
N GLY A 364 9.04 -18.65 20.32
CA GLY A 364 8.13 -17.84 21.11
C GLY A 364 8.38 -16.35 20.95
N THR A 365 7.40 -15.55 21.36
CA THR A 365 7.48 -14.10 21.41
C THR A 365 6.63 -13.56 22.55
N ILE A 366 6.89 -12.33 22.98
CA ILE A 366 6.10 -11.63 24.00
C ILE A 366 5.54 -10.37 23.35
N ALA A 367 4.21 -10.27 23.29
CA ALA A 367 3.53 -9.06 22.89
C ALA A 367 3.22 -8.22 24.13
N ARG A 368 3.65 -6.95 24.13
CA ARG A 368 3.26 -5.98 25.17
C ARG A 368 1.91 -5.41 24.81
N LEU A 369 0.89 -5.60 25.64
CA LEU A 369 -0.44 -5.09 25.39
C LEU A 369 -0.61 -3.73 26.09
N ALA A 370 -1.08 -2.73 25.35
CA ALA A 370 -1.54 -1.46 25.89
C ALA A 370 -3.05 -1.35 25.63
N ILE A 371 -3.85 -1.58 26.67
CA ILE A 371 -5.31 -1.70 26.56
C ILE A 371 -5.97 -0.43 27.10
N ASP A 372 -6.60 0.32 26.19
CA ASP A 372 -7.41 1.49 26.50
C ASP A 372 -8.78 1.08 27.08
N ALA A 373 -9.43 2.00 27.80
CA ALA A 373 -10.84 1.89 28.13
C ALA A 373 -11.71 1.75 26.85
N PRO A 374 -12.99 1.33 26.96
CA PRO A 374 -13.88 1.24 25.80
C PRO A 374 -13.87 2.55 25.01
N LEU A 375 -13.52 2.48 23.72
CA LEU A 375 -13.47 3.65 22.87
C LEU A 375 -14.88 4.00 22.36
N PRO A 376 -15.29 5.28 22.38
CA PRO A 376 -16.55 5.72 21.79
C PRO A 376 -16.70 5.27 20.34
N ARG A 377 -17.85 4.67 20.02
CA ARG A 377 -18.18 4.16 18.69
C ARG A 377 -19.08 5.18 17.97
N PRO A 378 -18.75 5.57 16.72
CA PRO A 378 -19.67 6.34 15.89
C PRO A 378 -21.02 5.67 15.71
N LEU A 379 -22.08 6.45 15.60
CA LEU A 379 -23.44 5.94 15.40
C LEU A 379 -23.57 4.99 14.19
N ARG A 380 -22.88 5.30 13.09
CA ARG A 380 -22.90 4.51 11.84
C ARG A 380 -21.69 3.59 11.69
N MET A 381 -21.00 3.27 12.79
CA MET A 381 -19.84 2.39 12.75
C MET A 381 -20.20 1.04 12.13
N ARG A 382 -19.41 0.62 11.15
CA ARG A 382 -19.59 -0.68 10.50
C ARG A 382 -19.17 -1.79 11.46
N GLU A 383 -19.98 -2.84 11.57
CA GLU A 383 -19.51 -4.08 12.18
C GLU A 383 -18.42 -4.70 11.30
N THR A 384 -17.21 -4.81 11.85
CA THR A 384 -16.09 -5.45 11.16
C THR A 384 -16.18 -6.95 11.38
N SER A 385 -15.90 -7.73 10.34
CA SER A 385 -15.87 -9.20 10.44
C SER A 385 -14.72 -9.74 11.31
N HIS A 386 -13.79 -8.87 11.72
CA HIS A 386 -12.55 -9.25 12.43
C HIS A 386 -12.50 -8.74 13.88
N GLY A 387 -13.60 -8.21 14.43
CA GLY A 387 -13.79 -7.93 15.87
C GLY A 387 -12.92 -6.85 16.53
N ALA A 388 -11.67 -6.66 16.10
CA ALA A 388 -10.79 -5.60 16.55
C ALA A 388 -11.19 -4.29 15.85
N THR A 389 -11.54 -3.29 16.64
CA THR A 389 -12.05 -2.00 16.12
C THR A 389 -11.24 -0.81 16.60
N SER A 390 -10.42 -0.95 17.64
CA SER A 390 -9.62 0.16 18.17
C SER A 390 -8.71 0.82 17.14
N HIS A 391 -8.16 0.07 16.16
CA HIS A 391 -7.36 0.66 15.09
C HIS A 391 -8.15 1.66 14.21
N LEU A 392 -9.48 1.51 14.10
CA LEU A 392 -10.37 2.46 13.43
C LEU A 392 -10.84 3.58 14.37
N LEU A 393 -11.01 3.28 15.66
CA LEU A 393 -11.56 4.22 16.64
C LEU A 393 -10.52 5.16 17.26
N ARG A 394 -9.28 4.73 17.47
CA ARG A 394 -8.20 5.58 18.02
C ARG A 394 -7.93 6.84 17.21
N PRO A 395 -7.90 6.78 15.87
CA PRO A 395 -7.86 7.99 15.06
C PRO A 395 -8.93 9.03 15.41
N LEU A 396 -10.07 8.65 16.00
CA LEU A 396 -11.15 9.56 16.41
C LEU A 396 -10.98 10.15 17.80
N GLN A 397 -10.23 9.49 18.68
CA GLN A 397 -10.11 9.86 20.10
C GLN A 397 -8.90 10.75 20.39
N GLY A 398 -7.87 10.69 19.53
CA GLY A 398 -6.67 11.50 19.72
C GLY A 398 -6.96 13.00 19.58
N ARG A 399 -6.17 13.81 20.29
CA ARG A 399 -6.16 15.28 20.15
C ARG A 399 -4.89 15.76 19.48
N THR A 400 -4.22 14.90 18.71
CA THR A 400 -2.92 15.19 18.09
C THR A 400 -3.06 16.22 16.98
N HIS A 401 -4.17 16.19 16.24
CA HIS A 401 -4.44 17.08 15.13
C HIS A 401 -5.77 17.78 15.33
N HIS A 402 -5.82 19.05 14.95
CA HIS A 402 -7.05 19.80 14.76
C HIS A 402 -7.26 19.96 13.25
N GLY A 403 -8.19 19.19 12.71
CA GLY A 403 -8.46 19.09 11.29
C GLY A 403 -9.73 19.82 10.88
N VAL A 404 -9.75 20.29 9.64
CA VAL A 404 -10.90 20.88 8.97
C VAL A 404 -11.14 20.16 7.64
N LEU A 405 -12.41 19.94 7.34
CA LEU A 405 -12.87 19.47 6.03
C LEU A 405 -13.93 20.45 5.54
N VAL A 406 -13.74 21.03 4.35
CA VAL A 406 -14.61 22.08 3.82
C VAL A 406 -14.96 21.74 2.38
N ALA A 407 -16.24 21.54 2.09
CA ALA A 407 -16.74 21.31 0.75
C ALA A 407 -17.51 22.54 0.25
N ILE A 408 -17.06 23.11 -0.87
CA ILE A 408 -17.54 24.40 -1.36
C ILE A 408 -17.95 24.28 -2.82
N ASP A 409 -19.21 24.62 -3.09
CA ASP A 409 -19.77 24.65 -4.43
C ASP A 409 -19.41 25.95 -5.16
N ALA A 410 -18.12 26.19 -5.34
CA ALA A 410 -17.58 27.39 -5.95
C ALA A 410 -16.51 27.04 -7.00
N PRO A 411 -16.22 27.94 -7.96
CA PRO A 411 -15.07 27.84 -8.84
C PRO A 411 -13.80 27.60 -8.04
N ARG A 412 -12.90 26.79 -8.60
CA ARG A 412 -11.66 26.38 -7.93
C ARG A 412 -10.78 27.56 -7.50
N GLY A 413 -10.85 28.70 -8.20
CA GLY A 413 -10.17 29.94 -7.82
C GLY A 413 -10.58 30.42 -6.42
N ASP A 414 -11.89 30.46 -6.14
CA ASP A 414 -12.44 30.88 -4.85
C ASP A 414 -12.02 29.91 -3.73
N VAL A 415 -12.07 28.61 -4.02
CA VAL A 415 -11.68 27.55 -3.07
C VAL A 415 -10.18 27.57 -2.78
N ALA A 416 -9.35 27.81 -3.79
CA ALA A 416 -7.90 27.99 -3.62
C ALA A 416 -7.57 29.23 -2.79
N ALA A 417 -8.33 30.33 -2.92
CA ALA A 417 -8.14 31.52 -2.09
C ALA A 417 -8.43 31.23 -0.60
N ILE A 418 -9.49 30.47 -0.32
CA ILE A 418 -9.82 30.04 1.05
C ILE A 418 -8.71 29.14 1.62
N ALA A 419 -8.26 28.15 0.85
CA ALA A 419 -7.16 27.28 1.24
C ALA A 419 -5.85 28.05 1.48
N GLY A 420 -5.54 29.03 0.63
CA GLY A 420 -4.42 29.94 0.81
C GLY A 420 -4.51 30.71 2.12
N GLY A 421 -5.68 31.23 2.48
CA GLY A 421 -5.92 31.90 3.76
C GLY A 421 -5.73 30.99 4.98
N LEU A 422 -6.23 29.75 4.93
CA LEU A 422 -6.02 28.76 6.01
C LEU A 422 -4.53 28.46 6.19
N LEU A 423 -3.80 28.32 5.09
CA LEU A 423 -2.36 28.08 5.09
C LEU A 423 -1.56 29.28 5.59
N ASP A 424 -1.94 30.50 5.22
CA ASP A 424 -1.30 31.72 5.73
C ASP A 424 -1.42 31.79 7.26
N ASP A 425 -2.59 31.50 7.81
CA ASP A 425 -2.83 31.48 9.26
C ASP A 425 -1.96 30.42 9.97
N ALA A 426 -1.85 29.22 9.37
CA ALA A 426 -1.05 28.12 9.91
C ALA A 426 0.46 28.34 9.78
N ARG A 427 0.89 28.92 8.65
CA ARG A 427 2.29 29.29 8.41
C ARG A 427 2.76 30.34 9.40
N GLU A 428 1.93 31.33 9.70
CA GLU A 428 2.24 32.35 10.72
C GLU A 428 2.51 31.71 12.08
N ALA A 429 1.67 30.74 12.48
CA ALA A 429 1.83 30.04 13.74
C ALA A 429 3.02 29.06 13.76
N LEU A 430 3.33 28.40 12.64
CA LEU A 430 4.45 27.46 12.52
C LEU A 430 5.82 28.15 12.43
N GLY A 431 5.87 29.36 11.88
CA GLY A 431 7.10 30.13 11.70
C GLY A 431 7.90 29.75 10.44
N ALA A 432 9.20 29.45 10.59
CA ALA A 432 10.12 29.22 9.47
C ALA A 432 10.79 27.83 9.47
N ARG A 433 10.48 26.97 10.45
CA ARG A 433 11.13 25.68 10.66
C ARG A 433 10.34 24.57 9.99
N GLY A 434 11.04 23.52 9.56
CA GLY A 434 10.44 22.32 8.97
C GLY A 434 10.75 22.12 7.49
N GLU A 435 10.53 20.89 7.05
CA GLU A 435 10.53 20.47 5.66
C GLU A 435 9.11 20.41 5.14
N VAL A 436 8.94 20.85 3.89
CA VAL A 436 7.69 20.89 3.17
C VAL A 436 7.76 19.87 2.06
N HIS A 437 6.82 18.93 2.07
CA HIS A 437 6.57 17.99 0.98
C HIS A 437 5.30 18.41 0.26
N THR A 438 5.37 18.49 -1.06
CA THR A 438 4.21 18.79 -1.92
C THR A 438 4.00 17.67 -2.91
N ALA A 439 2.73 17.38 -3.20
CA ALA A 439 2.34 16.49 -4.30
C ALA A 439 1.23 17.15 -5.12
N ILE A 440 1.44 17.20 -6.43
CA ILE A 440 0.52 17.81 -7.40
C ILE A 440 0.04 16.70 -8.33
N HIS A 441 -1.21 16.31 -8.18
CA HIS A 441 -1.91 15.45 -9.12
C HIS A 441 -2.52 16.33 -10.20
N PHE A 442 -2.01 16.21 -11.42
CA PHE A 442 -2.38 17.09 -12.52
C PHE A 442 -3.84 16.90 -12.94
N ALA A 443 -4.42 17.96 -13.49
CA ALA A 443 -5.67 17.89 -14.26
C ALA A 443 -5.49 17.19 -15.62
N GLU A 444 -4.49 16.34 -15.77
CA GLU A 444 -4.35 15.41 -16.87
C GLU A 444 -4.17 14.04 -16.22
N ALA A 445 -5.19 13.18 -16.29
CA ALA A 445 -5.22 11.88 -15.59
C ALA A 445 -4.00 10.99 -15.89
N GLN A 446 -3.38 11.24 -17.04
CA GLN A 446 -2.32 10.41 -17.58
C GLN A 446 -0.93 10.98 -17.35
N ARG A 447 -0.83 12.12 -16.66
CA ARG A 447 0.44 12.74 -16.31
C ARG A 447 0.86 12.30 -14.92
N ARG A 448 2.13 11.93 -14.79
CA ARG A 448 2.72 11.54 -13.50
C ARG A 448 2.58 12.68 -12.48
N PRO A 449 2.21 12.41 -11.21
CA PRO A 449 2.18 13.44 -10.18
C PRO A 449 3.55 14.08 -9.99
N LYS A 450 3.57 15.39 -9.77
CA LYS A 450 4.81 16.10 -9.45
C LYS A 450 4.97 16.20 -7.94
N THR A 451 6.07 15.68 -7.42
CA THR A 451 6.45 15.82 -6.02
C THR A 451 7.61 16.80 -5.86
N HIS A 452 7.65 17.51 -4.75
CA HIS A 452 8.76 18.39 -4.39
C HIS A 452 8.94 18.42 -2.88
N SER A 453 10.20 18.38 -2.44
CA SER A 453 10.61 18.59 -1.05
C SER A 453 11.46 19.86 -0.96
N GLY A 454 11.21 20.68 0.05
CA GLY A 454 11.96 21.91 0.30
C GLY A 454 11.81 22.36 1.75
N THR A 455 12.40 23.50 2.12
CA THR A 455 12.21 24.07 3.47
C THR A 455 10.95 24.93 3.52
N VAL A 456 10.39 25.15 4.72
CA VAL A 456 9.29 26.12 4.91
C VAL A 456 9.65 27.49 4.34
N ALA A 457 10.84 27.99 4.62
CA ALA A 457 11.28 29.30 4.14
C ALA A 457 11.34 29.41 2.60
N SER A 458 11.71 28.32 1.90
CA SER A 458 11.84 28.33 0.44
C SER A 458 10.56 27.97 -0.31
N THR A 459 9.65 27.22 0.32
CA THR A 459 8.46 26.67 -0.34
C THR A 459 7.20 27.46 0.00
N LEU A 460 7.04 27.84 1.27
CA LEU A 460 5.86 28.54 1.77
C LEU A 460 6.01 30.07 1.77
N ARG A 461 7.06 30.60 1.11
CA ARG A 461 7.30 32.03 0.93
C ARG A 461 7.73 32.33 -0.50
N GLY A 462 7.41 33.53 -0.98
CA GLY A 462 7.86 34.03 -2.29
C GLY A 462 7.19 33.34 -3.50
N PRO A 463 7.84 33.32 -4.67
CA PRO A 463 7.23 32.87 -5.93
C PRO A 463 6.68 31.44 -5.93
N ARG A 464 7.33 30.51 -5.20
CA ARG A 464 6.89 29.10 -5.15
C ARG A 464 5.55 28.93 -4.44
N TRP A 465 5.30 29.73 -3.41
CA TRP A 465 4.02 29.75 -2.71
C TRP A 465 2.89 30.16 -3.65
N TYR A 466 3.08 31.26 -4.40
CA TYR A 466 2.09 31.72 -5.37
C TYR A 466 1.85 30.70 -6.48
N GLU A 467 2.89 30.01 -6.94
CA GLU A 467 2.76 28.93 -7.91
C GLU A 467 1.95 27.75 -7.36
N LEU A 468 2.14 27.38 -6.09
CA LEU A 468 1.36 26.32 -5.44
C LEU A 468 -0.12 26.68 -5.33
N VAL A 469 -0.44 27.91 -4.89
CA VAL A 469 -1.82 28.41 -4.84
C VAL A 469 -2.43 28.47 -6.25
N ARG A 470 -1.66 28.92 -7.25
CA ARG A 470 -2.10 28.89 -8.65
C ARG A 470 -2.43 27.47 -9.10
N GLN A 471 -1.61 26.47 -8.75
CA GLN A 471 -1.88 25.07 -9.09
C GLN A 471 -3.13 24.53 -8.40
N MET A 472 -3.49 24.99 -7.18
CA MET A 472 -4.75 24.59 -6.53
C MET A 472 -5.99 24.96 -7.38
N THR A 473 -5.88 26.02 -8.19
CA THR A 473 -6.96 26.49 -9.08
C THR A 473 -7.17 25.58 -10.30
N SER A 474 -6.10 24.94 -10.80
CA SER A 474 -6.13 24.24 -12.09
C SER A 474 -5.96 22.73 -11.98
N GLU A 475 -5.19 22.24 -11.01
CA GLU A 475 -4.79 20.83 -10.94
C GLU A 475 -5.79 19.96 -10.20
N GLN A 476 -5.80 18.66 -10.45
CA GLN A 476 -6.79 17.75 -9.89
C GLN A 476 -6.79 17.80 -8.35
N ILE A 477 -5.63 17.55 -7.74
CA ILE A 477 -5.36 17.69 -6.30
C ILE A 477 -3.98 18.31 -6.11
N VAL A 478 -3.89 19.27 -5.20
CA VAL A 478 -2.63 19.79 -4.69
C VAL A 478 -2.59 19.54 -3.20
N SER A 479 -1.57 18.83 -2.73
CA SER A 479 -1.34 18.59 -1.31
C SER A 479 0.03 19.09 -0.87
N LEU A 480 0.09 19.48 0.39
CA LEU A 480 1.28 19.92 1.08
C LEU A 480 1.25 19.39 2.52
N THR A 481 2.40 18.89 2.97
CA THR A 481 2.64 18.45 4.36
C THR A 481 3.92 19.10 4.86
N VAL A 482 3.90 19.60 6.10
CA VAL A 482 5.08 20.16 6.76
C VAL A 482 5.48 19.29 7.93
N VAL A 483 6.75 18.89 7.99
CA VAL A 483 7.32 18.08 9.06
C VAL A 483 8.40 18.89 9.77
N ALA A 484 8.26 19.17 11.07
CA ALA A 484 9.32 19.80 11.85
C ALA A 484 10.56 18.90 11.91
N THR A 485 11.71 19.47 11.56
CA THR A 485 13.00 18.76 11.36
C THR A 485 13.64 18.21 12.64
N GLU A 486 13.03 18.44 13.81
CA GLU A 486 13.65 18.12 15.12
C GLU A 486 13.07 16.86 15.79
N ARG A 487 12.11 16.17 15.17
CA ARG A 487 11.50 14.99 15.79
C ARG A 487 12.31 13.71 15.56
N PRO A 488 12.58 12.94 16.62
CA PRO A 488 13.08 11.58 16.49
C PRO A 488 12.21 10.73 15.54
N MET A 489 12.82 9.90 14.70
CA MET A 489 12.12 9.12 13.68
C MET A 489 11.08 8.14 14.28
N ASP A 490 11.30 7.68 15.51
CA ASP A 490 10.34 6.86 16.26
C ASP A 490 9.07 7.66 16.66
N GLU A 491 9.18 8.96 16.88
CA GLU A 491 8.01 9.82 17.13
C GLU A 491 7.22 10.02 15.83
N VAL A 492 7.92 10.25 14.71
CA VAL A 492 7.29 10.37 13.38
C VAL A 492 6.55 9.08 13.02
N ALA A 493 7.16 7.92 13.24
CA ALA A 493 6.53 6.62 13.01
C ALA A 493 5.30 6.40 13.91
N ARG A 494 5.39 6.75 15.20
CA ARG A 494 4.26 6.66 16.15
C ARG A 494 3.08 7.57 15.76
N ARG A 495 3.35 8.69 15.10
CA ARG A 495 2.34 9.61 14.55
C ARG A 495 1.84 9.21 13.16
N GLY A 496 2.22 8.03 12.66
CA GLY A 496 1.84 7.56 11.33
C GLY A 496 2.43 8.39 10.19
N GLY A 497 3.58 9.04 10.40
CA GLY A 497 4.21 9.91 9.42
C GLY A 497 3.50 11.25 9.21
N ALA A 498 2.51 11.58 10.04
CA ALA A 498 1.80 12.85 9.96
C ALA A 498 2.72 14.03 10.30
N GLY A 499 2.76 15.03 9.41
CA GLY A 499 3.41 16.32 9.66
C GLY A 499 2.63 17.21 10.62
N ASP A 500 3.26 18.28 11.08
CA ASP A 500 2.68 19.30 11.98
C ASP A 500 1.60 20.17 11.33
N LEU A 501 1.62 20.22 10.00
CA LEU A 501 0.63 20.90 9.18
C LEU A 501 0.44 20.07 7.93
N GLY A 502 -0.79 19.93 7.49
CA GLY A 502 -1.07 19.50 6.13
C GLY A 502 -2.31 20.14 5.57
N ILE A 503 -2.32 20.19 4.24
CA ILE A 503 -3.46 20.66 3.47
C ILE A 503 -3.51 19.90 2.16
N ALA A 504 -4.72 19.64 1.71
CA ALA A 504 -4.99 19.18 0.38
C ALA A 504 -6.20 19.93 -0.16
N VAL A 505 -6.12 20.35 -1.43
CA VAL A 505 -7.21 21.02 -2.15
C VAL A 505 -7.48 20.27 -3.46
N GLY A 506 -8.73 19.93 -3.72
CA GLY A 506 -9.11 19.27 -4.96
C GLY A 506 -10.41 18.48 -4.85
N THR A 507 -10.54 17.43 -5.65
CA THR A 507 -11.77 16.61 -5.69
C THR A 507 -11.47 15.13 -5.45
N SER A 508 -10.77 14.45 -6.35
CA SER A 508 -10.27 13.07 -6.14
C SER A 508 -9.10 12.81 -7.07
N ILE A 509 -8.17 11.92 -6.70
CA ILE A 509 -7.10 11.46 -7.58
C ILE A 509 -7.69 10.69 -8.77
N LEU A 510 -8.80 9.99 -8.52
CA LEU A 510 -9.51 9.26 -9.55
C LEU A 510 -10.35 10.24 -10.38
N ARG A 511 -9.98 10.40 -11.65
CA ARG A 511 -10.76 11.20 -12.58
C ARG A 511 -11.98 10.44 -13.08
N ASP A 512 -13.11 11.12 -12.94
CA ASP A 512 -14.42 10.69 -13.40
C ASP A 512 -15.01 11.75 -14.29
N ARG A 513 -15.52 11.32 -15.44
CA ARG A 513 -16.07 12.23 -16.44
C ARG A 513 -17.57 12.46 -16.30
N GLU A 514 -18.29 11.58 -15.61
CA GLU A 514 -19.76 11.62 -15.63
C GLU A 514 -20.38 12.38 -14.46
N GLU A 515 -19.86 12.23 -13.24
CA GLU A 515 -20.41 12.91 -12.08
C GLU A 515 -19.57 14.13 -11.67
N GLU A 516 -20.26 15.26 -11.49
CA GLU A 516 -19.63 16.50 -11.02
C GLU A 516 -19.12 16.33 -9.58
N ARG A 517 -17.89 16.79 -9.33
CA ARG A 517 -17.28 16.75 -8.01
C ARG A 517 -17.17 18.16 -7.44
N VAL A 518 -17.42 18.28 -6.14
CA VAL A 518 -17.34 19.55 -5.42
C VAL A 518 -15.92 19.73 -4.88
N PRO A 519 -15.24 20.86 -5.20
CA PRO A 519 -13.95 21.16 -4.63
C PRO A 519 -13.97 21.12 -3.09
N THR A 520 -13.00 20.42 -2.54
CA THR A 520 -12.89 20.14 -1.12
C THR A 520 -11.50 20.54 -0.62
N ILE A 521 -11.47 21.13 0.56
CA ILE A 521 -10.26 21.43 1.33
C ILE A 521 -10.24 20.47 2.51
N ALA A 522 -9.15 19.73 2.67
CA ALA A 522 -8.83 19.03 3.91
C ALA A 522 -7.56 19.64 4.47
N ALA A 523 -7.58 20.19 5.67
CA ALA A 523 -6.39 20.74 6.32
C ALA A 523 -6.32 20.30 7.77
N TRP A 524 -5.12 20.25 8.34
CA TRP A 524 -4.92 19.94 9.75
C TRP A 524 -3.67 20.61 10.28
N VAL A 525 -3.67 20.91 11.57
CA VAL A 525 -2.49 21.37 12.32
C VAL A 525 -2.29 20.51 13.56
N ASP A 526 -1.05 20.43 14.04
CA ASP A 526 -0.69 19.85 15.33
C ASP A 526 -1.42 20.58 16.47
N ALA A 527 -1.76 19.83 17.51
CA ALA A 527 -2.43 20.33 18.71
C ALA A 527 -1.74 21.53 19.36
N ALA A 528 -0.41 21.61 19.28
CA ALA A 528 0.36 22.72 19.81
C ALA A 528 0.12 24.03 19.04
N ILE A 529 -0.26 23.94 17.76
CA ILE A 529 -0.49 25.07 16.86
C ILE A 529 -1.98 25.45 16.83
N ALA A 530 -2.87 24.47 16.99
CA ALA A 530 -4.31 24.63 16.86
C ALA A 530 -4.91 25.82 17.63
N PRO A 531 -4.58 26.11 18.92
CA PRO A 531 -5.14 27.25 19.64
C PRO A 531 -4.86 28.60 18.96
N ALA A 532 -3.74 28.73 18.26
CA ALA A 532 -3.36 29.96 17.59
C ALA A 532 -4.14 30.19 16.30
N VAL A 533 -4.68 29.14 15.66
CA VAL A 533 -5.31 29.24 14.31
C VAL A 533 -6.80 28.95 14.32
N ARG A 534 -7.32 28.21 15.30
CA ARG A 534 -8.69 27.69 15.37
C ARG A 534 -9.76 28.75 15.07
N GLU A 535 -9.72 29.89 15.75
CA GLU A 535 -10.74 30.93 15.57
C GLU A 535 -10.61 31.66 14.22
N ARG A 536 -9.39 31.86 13.72
CA ARG A 536 -9.17 32.44 12.38
C ARG A 536 -9.67 31.52 11.28
N TRP A 537 -9.38 30.22 11.39
CA TRP A 537 -9.89 29.19 10.49
C TRP A 537 -11.42 29.16 10.52
N SER A 538 -12.02 29.16 11.71
CA SER A 538 -13.48 29.20 11.83
C SER A 538 -14.09 30.43 11.18
N ALA A 539 -13.51 31.62 11.36
CA ALA A 539 -14.03 32.83 10.74
C ALA A 539 -13.97 32.76 9.20
N ARG A 540 -12.86 32.24 8.65
CA ARG A 540 -12.75 32.01 7.19
C ARG A 540 -13.74 30.97 6.68
N ILE A 541 -14.00 29.93 7.46
CA ILE A 541 -15.00 28.91 7.13
C ILE A 541 -16.40 29.52 7.18
N ASP A 542 -16.72 30.38 8.17
CA ASP A 542 -18.00 31.10 8.21
C ASP A 542 -18.21 31.90 6.92
N ASP A 543 -17.20 32.64 6.46
CA ASP A 543 -17.28 33.43 5.22
C ASP A 543 -17.44 32.53 3.98
N ALA A 544 -16.66 31.45 3.89
CA ALA A 544 -16.78 30.47 2.82
C ALA A 544 -18.18 29.82 2.77
N MET A 545 -18.71 29.47 3.94
CA MET A 545 -20.01 28.82 4.10
C MET A 545 -21.19 29.76 3.81
N ARG A 546 -21.07 31.05 4.10
CA ARG A 546 -22.06 32.07 3.69
C ARG A 546 -22.09 32.26 2.18
N ALA A 547 -20.94 32.16 1.52
CA ALA A 547 -20.85 32.38 0.09
C ALA A 547 -21.47 31.21 -0.70
N ARG A 548 -20.86 30.02 -0.63
CA ARG A 548 -21.25 28.83 -1.41
C ARG A 548 -20.85 27.50 -0.76
N GLY A 549 -20.79 27.45 0.57
CA GLY A 549 -20.44 26.21 1.26
C GLY A 549 -21.56 25.18 1.18
N VAL A 550 -21.18 23.91 1.03
CA VAL A 550 -22.10 22.76 1.12
C VAL A 550 -22.13 22.23 2.54
N GLN A 551 -20.94 21.94 3.08
CA GLN A 551 -20.73 21.52 4.46
C GLN A 551 -19.28 21.80 4.87
N ALA A 552 -19.06 21.96 6.17
CA ALA A 552 -17.72 21.96 6.75
C ALA A 552 -17.71 21.29 8.11
N SER A 553 -16.58 20.75 8.54
CA SER A 553 -16.41 20.19 9.88
C SER A 553 -15.04 20.54 10.42
N MET A 554 -14.97 20.89 11.70
CA MET A 554 -13.73 20.96 12.48
C MET A 554 -13.74 19.84 13.52
N SER A 555 -12.62 19.14 13.66
CA SER A 555 -12.49 18.04 14.62
C SER A 555 -11.08 17.84 15.13
N TRP A 556 -10.97 17.47 16.39
CA TRP A 556 -9.80 16.84 16.97
C TRP A 556 -9.72 15.38 16.57
N SER A 557 -8.55 14.94 16.13
CA SER A 557 -8.29 13.56 15.73
C SER A 557 -6.87 13.11 16.05
N GLY A 558 -6.70 11.81 16.27
CA GLY A 558 -5.40 11.16 16.41
C GLY A 558 -4.65 11.03 15.09
N ALA A 559 -5.36 11.15 13.96
CA ALA A 559 -4.79 11.05 12.62
C ALA A 559 -5.17 12.26 11.75
N PRO A 560 -4.38 12.61 10.72
CA PRO A 560 -4.73 13.59 9.71
C PRO A 560 -6.07 13.33 9.02
N ILE A 561 -6.69 14.40 8.50
CA ILE A 561 -7.89 14.32 7.67
C ILE A 561 -7.50 14.42 6.19
N GLY A 562 -7.98 13.48 5.36
CA GLY A 562 -7.76 13.50 3.91
C GLY A 562 -8.98 14.01 3.15
N ILE A 563 -8.76 14.49 1.91
CA ILE A 563 -9.88 14.84 1.01
C ILE A 563 -10.71 13.59 0.69
N GLU A 564 -10.04 12.50 0.33
CA GLU A 564 -10.71 11.31 -0.21
C GLU A 564 -11.45 10.50 0.86
N HIS A 565 -10.97 10.56 2.10
CA HIS A 565 -11.57 9.90 3.24
C HIS A 565 -11.09 10.53 4.54
N THR A 566 -11.95 10.49 5.55
CA THR A 566 -11.63 10.91 6.91
C THR A 566 -11.51 9.70 7.84
N PRO A 567 -10.87 9.84 9.01
CA PRO A 567 -10.88 8.81 10.03
C PRO A 567 -12.30 8.33 10.41
N TYR A 568 -13.26 9.27 10.45
CA TYR A 568 -14.66 8.98 10.76
C TYR A 568 -15.31 8.10 9.70
N GLU A 569 -15.13 8.45 8.42
CA GLU A 569 -15.62 7.68 7.28
C GLU A 569 -15.01 6.27 7.25
N ASN A 570 -13.72 6.13 7.57
CA ASN A 570 -13.06 4.82 7.69
C ASN A 570 -13.70 3.97 8.79
N ALA A 571 -13.94 4.53 9.98
CA ALA A 571 -14.60 3.82 11.08
C ALA A 571 -16.05 3.43 10.74
N CYS A 572 -16.75 4.26 9.97
CA CYS A 572 -18.11 3.98 9.48
C CYS A 572 -18.13 3.11 8.21
N GLY A 573 -16.98 2.65 7.70
CA GLY A 573 -16.92 1.80 6.50
C GLY A 573 -17.49 2.45 5.24
N ILE A 574 -17.41 3.78 5.14
CA ILE A 574 -17.82 4.57 3.97
C ILE A 574 -16.80 4.33 2.85
N ALA A 575 -17.29 4.03 1.65
CA ALA A 575 -16.47 3.72 0.48
C ALA A 575 -15.60 4.93 0.06
N HIS A 576 -14.34 4.66 -0.26
CA HIS A 576 -13.44 5.69 -0.76
C HIS A 576 -13.94 6.30 -2.09
N GLY A 577 -13.69 7.60 -2.27
CA GLY A 577 -13.91 8.30 -3.53
C GLY A 577 -15.31 8.87 -3.75
N VAL A 578 -16.29 8.57 -2.89
CA VAL A 578 -17.63 9.21 -2.94
C VAL A 578 -17.65 10.57 -2.23
N GLY A 579 -16.72 10.82 -1.31
CA GLY A 579 -16.68 11.99 -0.43
C GLY A 579 -16.51 13.35 -1.12
N THR A 580 -16.38 13.40 -2.45
CA THR A 580 -16.38 14.65 -3.21
C THR A 580 -17.36 14.65 -4.38
N LEU A 581 -18.14 13.58 -4.56
CA LEU A 581 -19.24 13.54 -5.52
C LEU A 581 -20.31 14.53 -5.07
N ARG A 582 -20.76 15.40 -5.99
CA ARG A 582 -21.76 16.43 -5.67
C ARG A 582 -23.00 15.81 -5.06
N THR A 583 -23.54 14.76 -5.68
CA THR A 583 -24.79 14.12 -5.21
C THR A 583 -24.64 13.49 -3.83
N TRP A 584 -23.43 13.06 -3.47
CA TRP A 584 -23.12 12.51 -2.16
C TRP A 584 -23.05 13.61 -1.11
N ILE A 585 -22.21 14.62 -1.32
CA ILE A 585 -21.90 15.61 -0.28
C ILE A 585 -23.02 16.63 -0.05
N THR A 586 -23.94 16.81 -1.00
CA THR A 586 -25.15 17.62 -0.77
C THR A 586 -26.23 16.85 -0.03
N ARG A 587 -26.06 15.53 0.11
CA ARG A 587 -27.02 14.64 0.76
C ARG A 587 -26.54 14.17 2.14
N TRP A 588 -25.25 13.95 2.32
CA TRP A 588 -24.70 13.32 3.51
C TRP A 588 -23.62 14.18 4.14
N VAL A 589 -23.63 14.26 5.46
CA VAL A 589 -22.53 14.82 6.24
C VAL A 589 -21.40 13.81 6.27
N ARG A 590 -20.19 14.26 5.90
CA ARG A 590 -19.00 13.40 5.86
C ARG A 590 -18.47 13.11 7.25
N VAL A 591 -18.42 14.15 8.08
CA VAL A 591 -17.92 14.08 9.46
C VAL A 591 -18.77 15.02 10.32
N PRO A 592 -19.37 14.54 11.42
CA PRO A 592 -20.13 15.39 12.34
C PRO A 592 -19.26 16.48 12.99
N GLY A 593 -17.96 16.21 13.18
CA GLY A 593 -17.05 17.07 13.93
C GLY A 593 -17.26 16.95 15.44
N ASN A 594 -16.18 16.95 16.23
CA ASN A 594 -16.24 17.01 17.70
C ASN A 594 -15.89 18.41 18.24
N ASP A 595 -15.97 19.41 17.37
CA ASP A 595 -15.72 20.82 17.67
C ASP A 595 -16.80 21.69 17.01
N ARG A 596 -16.77 21.84 15.68
CA ARG A 596 -17.73 22.66 14.93
C ARG A 596 -18.21 21.96 13.65
N LEU A 597 -19.48 22.16 13.29
CA LEU A 597 -20.10 21.64 12.06
C LEU A 597 -20.85 22.77 11.36
N TRP A 598 -20.71 22.86 10.04
CA TRP A 598 -21.47 23.80 9.21
C TRP A 598 -22.31 23.03 8.22
N LEU A 599 -23.59 23.40 8.14
CA LEU A 599 -24.56 22.81 7.23
C LEU A 599 -25.13 23.90 6.35
N SER A 600 -25.02 23.73 5.02
CA SER A 600 -25.77 24.54 4.07
C SER A 600 -27.28 24.43 4.32
N ARG A 601 -28.05 25.35 3.75
CA ARG A 601 -29.52 25.35 3.80
C ARG A 601 -30.17 23.99 3.54
N ALA A 602 -29.69 23.28 2.52
CA ALA A 602 -30.25 22.00 2.10
C ALA A 602 -30.06 20.89 3.14
N LEU A 603 -28.90 20.87 3.82
CA LEU A 603 -28.63 19.92 4.90
C LEU A 603 -29.30 20.38 6.22
N ALA A 604 -29.24 21.67 6.52
CA ALA A 604 -29.84 22.28 7.71
C ALA A 604 -31.37 22.12 7.77
N ALA A 605 -32.04 22.02 6.63
CA ALA A 605 -33.49 21.79 6.56
C ALA A 605 -33.91 20.37 6.99
N ARG A 606 -32.97 19.45 7.16
CA ARG A 606 -33.22 18.02 7.47
C ARG A 606 -32.85 17.63 8.90
N VAL A 607 -32.45 18.59 9.73
CA VAL A 607 -32.04 18.34 11.13
C VAL A 607 -33.05 18.95 12.09
N ASP A 608 -33.28 18.28 13.22
CA ASP A 608 -34.09 18.83 14.30
C ASP A 608 -33.29 19.88 15.07
N ARG A 609 -33.66 21.15 14.88
CA ARG A 609 -33.00 22.29 15.54
C ARG A 609 -33.14 22.26 17.07
N GLY A 610 -34.23 21.70 17.59
CA GLY A 610 -34.41 21.54 19.03
C GLY A 610 -33.41 20.53 19.59
N ALA A 611 -33.32 19.36 18.97
CA ALA A 611 -32.35 18.33 19.34
C ALA A 611 -30.89 18.81 19.23
N LEU A 612 -30.58 19.68 18.26
CA LEU A 612 -29.27 20.31 18.14
C LEU A 612 -28.99 21.31 19.28
N ALA A 613 -29.96 22.17 19.61
CA ALA A 613 -29.80 23.16 20.69
C ALA A 613 -29.59 22.52 22.07
N ASP A 614 -30.06 21.29 22.26
CA ASP A 614 -29.86 20.50 23.48
C ASP A 614 -28.40 20.05 23.70
N VAL A 615 -27.58 20.02 22.66
CA VAL A 615 -26.19 19.50 22.69
C VAL A 615 -25.14 20.52 22.27
N ALA A 616 -25.53 21.55 21.53
CA ALA A 616 -24.62 22.48 20.89
C ALA A 616 -25.20 23.90 20.84
N ASP A 617 -24.34 24.87 20.66
CA ASP A 617 -24.73 26.24 20.34
C ASP A 617 -24.90 26.36 18.82
N VAL A 618 -26.11 26.77 18.41
CA VAL A 618 -26.49 26.87 16.99
C VAL A 618 -26.50 28.33 16.58
N HIS A 619 -25.67 28.68 15.60
CA HIS A 619 -25.53 30.03 15.07
C HIS A 619 -26.05 30.09 13.63
N GLU A 620 -26.92 31.04 13.34
CA GLU A 620 -27.35 31.33 11.97
C GLU A 620 -26.28 32.18 11.25
N LEU A 621 -25.89 31.75 10.07
CA LEU A 621 -24.92 32.42 9.19
C LEU A 621 -25.58 32.65 7.82
N GLY A 622 -26.68 33.41 7.81
CA GLY A 622 -27.53 33.56 6.63
C GLY A 622 -28.31 32.28 6.36
N ASP A 623 -28.11 31.67 5.20
CA ASP A 623 -28.77 30.42 4.79
C ASP A 623 -28.06 29.15 5.32
N THR A 624 -26.94 29.32 6.03
CA THR A 624 -26.13 28.24 6.61
C THR A 624 -26.27 28.29 8.14
N ILE A 625 -26.23 27.15 8.81
CA ILE A 625 -26.06 27.09 10.27
C ILE A 625 -24.66 26.59 10.63
N ARG A 626 -24.10 27.13 11.73
CA ARG A 626 -22.93 26.59 12.43
C ARG A 626 -23.37 26.00 13.76
N ILE A 627 -22.95 24.78 14.03
CA ILE A 627 -23.22 24.04 15.25
C ILE A 627 -21.87 23.92 15.98
N GLU A 628 -21.79 24.51 17.18
CA GLU A 628 -20.60 24.50 18.04
C GLU A 628 -20.87 23.61 19.26
N LEU A 629 -20.16 22.50 19.35
CA LEU A 629 -20.41 21.50 20.38
C LEU A 629 -19.89 22.03 21.74
N ARG A 630 -20.75 22.00 22.77
CA ARG A 630 -20.40 22.53 24.10
C ARG A 630 -19.35 21.69 24.81
N ASP A 631 -19.47 20.37 24.67
CA ASP A 631 -18.52 19.38 25.19
C ASP A 631 -18.25 18.33 24.10
N PRO A 632 -16.98 18.06 23.73
CA PRO A 632 -16.65 16.95 22.83
C PRO A 632 -17.27 15.59 23.20
N ALA A 633 -17.57 15.36 24.49
CA ALA A 633 -18.26 14.15 24.97
C ALA A 633 -19.73 14.06 24.51
N ASP A 634 -20.35 15.17 24.10
CA ASP A 634 -21.71 15.19 23.54
C ASP A 634 -21.76 14.73 22.07
N LEU A 635 -20.63 14.37 21.44
CA LEU A 635 -20.58 13.89 20.06
C LEU A 635 -21.61 12.79 19.76
N PRO A 636 -21.79 11.74 20.58
CA PRO A 636 -22.80 10.71 20.31
C PRO A 636 -24.24 11.24 20.33
N ARG A 637 -24.52 12.33 21.06
CA ARG A 637 -25.84 12.99 21.05
C ARG A 637 -25.99 13.87 19.81
N LEU A 638 -24.93 14.57 19.38
CA LEU A 638 -24.91 15.27 18.09
C LEU A 638 -25.16 14.30 16.93
N GLU A 639 -24.47 13.16 16.89
CA GLU A 639 -24.66 12.14 15.84
C GLU A 639 -26.12 11.68 15.74
N ARG A 640 -26.78 11.48 16.88
CA ARG A 640 -28.21 11.15 16.92
C ARG A 640 -29.08 12.30 16.41
N ALA A 641 -28.77 13.54 16.79
CA ALA A 641 -29.50 14.72 16.31
C ALA A 641 -29.36 14.96 14.80
N ILE A 642 -28.31 14.43 14.17
CA ILE A 642 -28.09 14.49 12.72
C ILE A 642 -28.12 13.11 12.03
N GLU A 643 -28.74 12.11 12.64
CA GLU A 643 -28.69 10.72 12.17
C GLU A 643 -29.13 10.56 10.71
N ASP A 644 -30.14 11.33 10.29
CA ASP A 644 -30.68 11.37 8.93
C ASP A 644 -29.72 11.97 7.90
N LEU A 645 -28.64 12.60 8.36
CA LEU A 645 -27.55 13.12 7.53
C LEU A 645 -26.31 12.21 7.55
N LEU A 646 -26.27 11.15 8.36
CA LEU A 646 -25.14 10.25 8.45
C LEU A 646 -25.37 8.99 7.60
N PRO A 647 -24.57 8.76 6.54
CA PRO A 647 -24.79 7.67 5.61
C PRO A 647 -24.49 6.32 6.24
N THR A 648 -25.20 5.28 5.79
CA THR A 648 -24.85 3.90 6.15
C THR A 648 -23.73 3.35 5.23
N PRO A 649 -23.01 2.29 5.66
CA PRO A 649 -22.04 1.60 4.80
C PRO A 649 -22.66 1.14 3.46
N GLU A 650 -23.89 0.65 3.48
CA GLU A 650 -24.61 0.15 2.30
C GLU A 650 -24.96 1.28 1.33
N GLU A 651 -25.36 2.45 1.84
CA GLU A 651 -25.61 3.64 1.01
C GLU A 651 -24.34 4.08 0.29
N SER A 652 -23.22 4.09 1.01
CA SER A 652 -21.93 4.44 0.44
C SER A 652 -21.46 3.44 -0.62
N GLN A 653 -21.62 2.14 -0.35
CA GLN A 653 -21.29 1.10 -1.32
C GLN A 653 -22.18 1.18 -2.57
N ARG A 654 -23.47 1.49 -2.42
CA ARG A 654 -24.38 1.73 -3.56
C ARG A 654 -23.94 2.93 -4.39
N ALA A 655 -23.60 4.05 -3.76
CA ALA A 655 -23.09 5.23 -4.46
C ALA A 655 -21.80 4.91 -5.21
N ALA A 656 -20.84 4.24 -4.56
CA ALA A 656 -19.58 3.83 -5.19
C ALA A 656 -19.80 2.82 -6.34
N ALA A 657 -20.77 1.92 -6.22
CA ALA A 657 -21.10 0.95 -7.27
C ALA A 657 -21.79 1.61 -8.47
N ALA A 658 -22.75 2.51 -8.23
CA ALA A 658 -23.39 3.29 -9.29
C ALA A 658 -22.34 4.10 -10.06
N HIS A 659 -21.43 4.74 -9.32
CA HIS A 659 -20.32 5.50 -9.88
C HIS A 659 -19.35 4.63 -10.69
N ARG A 660 -19.02 3.41 -10.24
CA ARG A 660 -18.18 2.48 -11.01
C ARG A 660 -18.83 1.98 -12.29
N ARG A 661 -20.16 1.87 -12.35
CA ARG A 661 -20.89 1.43 -13.55
C ARG A 661 -21.01 2.52 -14.63
N ALA A 662 -20.87 3.77 -14.23
CA ALA A 662 -20.81 4.94 -15.10
C ALA A 662 -19.43 5.12 -15.77
N ARG A 663 -18.41 4.36 -15.36
CA ARG A 663 -17.09 4.31 -16.01
C ARG A 663 -17.03 3.18 -17.01
#